data_AF-A0A7V9QRP9-F1
#
_entry.id   AF-A0A7V9QRP9-F1
#
_cell.length_a   1.000
_cell.length_b   1.000
_cell.length_c   1.000
_cell.angle_alpha   90.00
_cell.angle_beta   90.00
_cell.angle_gamma   90.00
#
_symmetry.space_group_name_H-M   'P 1'
#
loop_
_entity.id
_entity.type
_entity.pdbx_description
1 polymer ?
#
loop_
_entity_poly.entity_id
_entity_poly.type
_entity_poly.pdbx_seq_one_letter_code
_entity_poly.pdbx_strand_id
1 'polypeptide(L)'
;MNTDNRIWGRGADFAEVQVHPKNPDIVYSANVASWRSHDAGKTFESFKGAPGGDDYHRLWINPDNPDIMLLASDQGATISVNNGRTWSSWYNQPTAQFYHVITDNQVPYWVYGAQQESGSAGVISRGDNGAITFRDWHTVGVEEYGYVAPDPLNPNIIYGGRVSRYDTRTKEVQNISPEPIRTGKVRMVRTLPVIFSPVDPRTLYFGTNFIFRTRTGGDGWDVISPDLTRESYELPATMGIFAAIDPEKGKHRGVVYTIAPSFKNVNTIWAGTEDGLIHLTRDGGKTWKNVTPAALTPWSKVSLMTASHFDDNTAYAAVNRLRLDDLRPHIYRTHDGGATWTEIVRGISAGDVVDAVREDPVRKGLLYAGTENAVYFSLDDGENWQSLRNNMPATAIRDLVVHETDLVVGTHGRSFWILDDISPLRQLAAVTASTDVTLFKPRMQYRFRRNKNTDTPLPPEEPAGKNPPDGAIIRYYLARDASSPVTLEILDRSGRLVRKYSSTDSIPKSSNPPQLPSYWMRPPQKLSSSAGAHTFVWDLHWPHAGGAGQSYPISAVYMDTPLNPLGPVALPGEYTVRLTVNGRSHSQPLTVKMDPRATISAAGLQTQFDLSYKMAEITWKLAPRIAGLRSVTPAPEEFRTLTRLSSEAAAILDILEEADMDPTSQTIARAAQVVREFSVTMK
;
A
#
# COMPACT_ATOMS: atom_id res chain seq x y z
N MET A 1 8.71 15.20 48.99
CA MET A 1 8.49 15.73 47.63
C MET A 1 9.83 15.66 46.92
N ASN A 2 9.92 14.92 45.81
CA ASN A 2 11.15 14.74 45.04
C ASN A 2 11.21 15.84 43.96
N THR A 3 12.36 16.50 43.80
CA THR A 3 12.56 17.64 42.88
C THR A 3 13.31 17.25 41.60
N ASP A 4 13.57 15.97 41.39
CA ASP A 4 14.26 15.47 40.20
C ASP A 4 13.43 15.73 38.93
N ASN A 5 13.87 16.66 38.08
CA ASN A 5 13.16 17.01 36.86
C ASN A 5 13.09 15.86 35.85
N ARG A 6 13.94 14.83 35.97
CA ARG A 6 13.99 13.71 35.02
C ARG A 6 12.72 12.85 35.05
N ILE A 7 12.03 12.80 36.20
CA ILE A 7 10.81 12.00 36.36
C ILE A 7 9.54 12.78 35.98
N TRP A 8 9.56 14.12 35.94
CA TRP A 8 8.35 14.94 35.72
C TRP A 8 8.49 16.11 34.71
N GLY A 9 9.65 16.32 34.09
CA GLY A 9 9.95 17.54 33.33
C GLY A 9 9.10 17.80 32.08
N ARG A 10 8.33 16.80 31.63
CA ARG A 10 7.28 16.89 30.60
C ARG A 10 5.92 16.43 31.17
N GLY A 11 5.59 16.83 32.39
CA GLY A 11 4.45 16.33 33.17
C GLY A 11 3.06 16.53 32.54
N ALA A 12 2.91 17.47 31.60
CA ALA A 12 1.68 17.63 30.82
C ALA A 12 1.50 16.51 29.78
N ASP A 13 2.60 15.93 29.31
CA ASP A 13 2.62 14.83 28.34
C ASP A 13 2.70 13.47 29.07
N PHE A 14 3.54 13.36 30.11
CA PHE A 14 3.80 12.12 30.86
C PHE A 14 3.55 12.31 32.36
N ALA A 15 2.48 11.69 32.88
CA ALA A 15 2.10 11.79 34.29
C ALA A 15 1.99 10.41 34.97
N GLU A 16 2.62 9.39 34.40
CA GLU A 16 2.49 8.01 34.88
C GLU A 16 3.39 7.75 36.09
N VAL A 17 2.76 7.30 37.19
CA VAL A 17 3.44 6.76 38.37
C VAL A 17 2.77 5.45 38.74
N GLN A 18 3.57 4.40 38.92
CA GLN A 18 3.07 3.07 39.28
C GLN A 18 3.85 2.49 40.46
N VAL A 19 3.17 1.81 41.37
CA VAL A 19 3.79 1.12 42.51
C VAL A 19 3.85 -0.38 42.23
N HIS A 20 4.95 -1.02 42.61
CA HIS A 20 5.09 -2.46 42.48
C HIS A 20 4.02 -3.20 43.33
N PRO A 21 3.27 -4.15 42.75
CA PRO A 21 2.07 -4.70 43.38
C PRO A 21 2.35 -5.54 44.64
N LYS A 22 3.60 -5.98 44.85
CA LYS A 22 4.02 -6.77 46.03
C LYS A 22 5.06 -6.07 46.92
N ASN A 23 5.47 -4.84 46.58
CA ASN A 23 6.47 -4.10 47.36
C ASN A 23 6.26 -2.59 47.20
N PRO A 24 5.66 -1.90 48.17
CA PRO A 24 5.36 -0.47 48.05
C PRO A 24 6.60 0.43 47.98
N ASP A 25 7.79 -0.06 48.37
CA ASP A 25 9.03 0.72 48.26
C ASP A 25 9.55 0.81 46.82
N ILE A 26 9.03 -0.04 45.91
CA ILE A 26 9.40 0.01 44.50
C ILE A 26 8.37 0.84 43.74
N VAL A 27 8.81 1.99 43.23
CA VAL A 27 7.98 2.96 42.51
C VAL A 27 8.57 3.22 41.14
N TYR A 28 7.71 3.34 40.15
CA TYR A 28 8.08 3.60 38.76
C TYR A 28 7.50 4.93 38.29
N SER A 29 8.19 5.58 37.37
CA SER A 29 7.73 6.80 36.70
C SER A 29 8.02 6.69 35.21
N ALA A 30 7.04 7.00 34.36
CA ALA A 30 7.25 7.07 32.92
C ALA A 30 7.45 8.54 32.47
N ASN A 31 8.36 8.74 31.54
CA ASN A 31 8.71 10.02 30.92
C ASN A 31 9.39 9.71 29.56
N VAL A 32 10.15 10.65 29.00
CA VAL A 32 11.08 10.42 27.86
C VAL A 32 11.93 9.15 28.05
N ALA A 33 12.31 8.86 29.29
CA ALA A 33 12.78 7.56 29.76
C ALA A 33 11.94 7.08 30.95
N SER A 34 11.94 5.78 31.21
CA SER A 34 11.27 5.17 32.35
C SER A 34 12.24 4.96 33.53
N TRP A 35 11.78 5.34 34.71
CA TRP A 35 12.56 5.39 35.94
C TRP A 35 11.99 4.46 37.00
N ARG A 36 12.87 3.90 37.84
CA ARG A 36 12.53 3.03 38.97
C ARG A 36 13.22 3.51 40.24
N SER A 37 12.50 3.45 41.35
CA SER A 37 12.98 3.67 42.72
C SER A 37 12.84 2.37 43.50
N HIS A 38 13.72 2.15 44.47
CA HIS A 38 13.68 1.03 45.43
C HIS A 38 13.53 1.51 46.88
N ASP A 39 13.31 2.81 47.09
CA ASP A 39 13.29 3.46 48.40
C ASP A 39 12.09 4.42 48.57
N ALA A 40 10.96 4.01 48.00
CA ALA A 40 9.67 4.72 48.01
C ALA A 40 9.73 6.11 47.36
N GLY A 41 10.49 6.26 46.27
CA GLY A 41 10.57 7.46 45.45
C GLY A 41 11.59 8.49 45.92
N LYS A 42 12.55 8.13 46.79
CA LYS A 42 13.61 9.05 47.22
C LYS A 42 14.72 9.15 46.18
N THR A 43 15.13 8.02 45.61
CA THR A 43 16.12 7.94 44.53
C THR A 43 15.58 7.16 43.34
N PHE A 44 16.00 7.53 42.13
CA PHE A 44 15.55 6.92 40.87
C PHE A 44 16.74 6.57 39.97
N GLU A 45 16.64 5.40 39.33
CA GLU A 45 17.51 4.95 38.24
C GLU A 45 16.67 4.75 36.96
N SER A 46 17.27 5.03 35.80
CA SER A 46 16.61 4.72 34.52
C SER A 46 16.75 3.23 34.25
N PHE A 47 15.66 2.57 33.89
CA PHE A 47 15.66 1.14 33.53
C PHE A 47 15.24 0.88 32.08
N LYS A 48 14.69 1.88 31.39
CA LYS A 48 14.35 1.82 29.96
C LYS A 48 14.32 3.22 29.33
N GLY A 49 14.89 3.35 28.13
CA GLY A 49 14.79 4.55 27.29
C GLY A 49 15.97 4.66 26.32
N ALA A 50 15.97 5.73 25.52
CA ALA A 50 17.04 6.07 24.59
C ALA A 50 17.34 7.57 24.66
N PRO A 51 18.55 8.03 24.25
CA PRO A 51 18.89 9.46 24.25
C PRO A 51 17.94 10.34 23.41
N GLY A 52 17.34 9.77 22.36
CA GLY A 52 16.36 10.45 21.52
C GLY A 52 14.96 10.58 22.14
N GLY A 53 14.68 9.84 23.21
CA GLY A 53 13.35 9.72 23.80
C GLY A 53 12.46 8.73 23.06
N ASP A 54 11.93 7.74 23.77
CA ASP A 54 10.87 6.86 23.23
C ASP A 54 9.47 7.32 23.69
N ASP A 55 9.42 8.31 24.61
CA ASP A 55 8.19 8.93 25.12
C ASP A 55 7.20 7.90 25.71
N TYR A 56 7.49 7.44 26.94
CA TYR A 56 6.68 6.43 27.63
C TYR A 56 5.49 7.04 28.35
N HIS A 57 4.30 6.50 28.07
CA HIS A 57 3.04 7.03 28.56
C HIS A 57 2.39 6.20 29.66
N ARG A 58 2.52 4.87 29.62
CA ARG A 58 1.81 3.97 30.56
C ARG A 58 2.67 2.78 30.94
N LEU A 59 2.57 2.38 32.20
CA LEU A 59 3.24 1.19 32.74
C LEU A 59 2.22 0.30 33.44
N TRP A 60 2.09 -0.93 32.95
CA TRP A 60 1.36 -1.98 33.64
C TRP A 60 2.32 -3.04 34.19
N ILE A 61 2.08 -3.48 35.42
CA ILE A 61 2.85 -4.52 36.09
C ILE A 61 1.87 -5.61 36.50
N ASN A 62 2.14 -6.85 36.12
CA ASN A 62 1.27 -7.96 36.46
C ASN A 62 1.28 -8.17 38.00
N PRO A 63 0.09 -8.14 38.66
CA PRO A 63 0.00 -8.27 40.12
C PRO A 63 0.42 -9.65 40.63
N ASP A 64 0.22 -10.71 39.85
CA ASP A 64 0.52 -12.09 40.22
C ASP A 64 1.98 -12.44 39.94
N ASN A 65 2.54 -11.90 38.86
CA ASN A 65 3.94 -12.09 38.47
C ASN A 65 4.58 -10.76 38.03
N PRO A 66 5.14 -9.96 38.95
CA PRO A 66 5.67 -8.63 38.65
C PRO A 66 6.88 -8.58 37.70
N ASP A 67 7.48 -9.74 37.38
CA ASP A 67 8.48 -9.81 36.31
C ASP A 67 7.87 -9.51 34.92
N ILE A 68 6.55 -9.65 34.79
CA ILE A 68 5.80 -9.31 33.59
C ILE A 68 5.36 -7.84 33.65
N MET A 69 5.88 -7.04 32.73
CA MET A 69 5.63 -5.61 32.63
C MET A 69 5.26 -5.24 31.20
N LEU A 70 4.35 -4.28 31.02
CA LEU A 70 4.02 -3.67 29.74
C LEU A 70 4.30 -2.16 29.82
N LEU A 71 5.07 -1.65 28.87
CA LEU A 71 5.32 -0.22 28.68
C LEU A 71 4.76 0.22 27.33
N ALA A 72 3.92 1.26 27.33
CA ALA A 72 3.45 1.91 26.11
C ALA A 72 4.33 3.14 25.81
N SER A 73 4.96 3.14 24.64
CA SER A 73 5.68 4.28 24.08
C SER A 73 4.93 4.81 22.86
N ASP A 74 5.34 5.95 22.30
CA ASP A 74 4.68 6.51 21.11
C ASP A 74 4.71 5.58 19.89
N GLN A 75 5.75 4.76 19.78
CA GLN A 75 5.92 3.81 18.69
C GLN A 75 5.06 2.54 18.88
N GLY A 76 4.66 2.21 20.11
CA GLY A 76 3.82 1.06 20.42
C GLY A 76 4.07 0.46 21.81
N ALA A 77 3.43 -0.69 22.08
CA ALA A 77 3.61 -1.38 23.34
C ALA A 77 4.83 -2.33 23.31
N THR A 78 5.58 -2.39 24.41
CA THR A 78 6.67 -3.35 24.63
C THR A 78 6.41 -4.14 25.91
N ILE A 79 6.83 -5.41 25.91
CA ILE A 79 6.59 -6.34 27.03
C ILE A 79 7.92 -6.85 27.56
N SER A 80 8.09 -6.83 28.88
CA SER A 80 9.12 -7.57 29.59
C SER A 80 8.52 -8.76 30.33
N VAL A 81 9.28 -9.85 30.44
CA VAL A 81 8.94 -11.04 31.24
C VAL A 81 10.03 -11.36 32.26
N ASN A 82 10.93 -10.41 32.51
CA ASN A 82 12.08 -10.55 33.42
C ASN A 82 12.38 -9.24 34.16
N ASN A 83 11.34 -8.55 34.62
CA ASN A 83 11.41 -7.34 35.44
C ASN A 83 12.17 -6.19 34.76
N GLY A 84 11.87 -5.97 33.48
CA GLY A 84 12.39 -4.86 32.70
C GLY A 84 13.85 -5.00 32.25
N ARG A 85 14.49 -6.17 32.42
CA ARG A 85 15.87 -6.40 31.94
C ARG A 85 15.94 -6.47 30.42
N THR A 86 14.97 -7.13 29.79
CA THR A 86 14.79 -7.15 28.34
C THR A 86 13.34 -6.93 27.97
N TRP A 87 13.13 -6.40 26.76
CA TRP A 87 11.82 -6.02 26.25
C TRP A 87 11.60 -6.60 24.85
N SER A 88 10.35 -6.91 24.53
CA SER A 88 9.94 -7.21 23.16
C SER A 88 10.16 -6.00 22.25
N SER A 89 10.23 -6.25 20.95
CA SER A 89 10.15 -5.19 19.94
C SER A 89 8.77 -4.53 19.94
N TRP A 90 8.71 -3.23 19.60
CA TRP A 90 7.47 -2.53 19.27
C TRP A 90 7.12 -2.62 17.77
N TYR A 91 8.04 -3.12 16.92
CA TYR A 91 7.80 -3.36 15.49
C TYR A 91 6.79 -4.49 15.21
N ASN A 92 6.20 -5.09 16.25
CA ASN A 92 5.23 -6.17 16.12
C ASN A 92 3.77 -5.68 15.98
N GLN A 93 3.54 -4.37 15.94
CA GLN A 93 2.22 -3.75 15.83
C GLN A 93 2.17 -2.77 14.64
N PRO A 94 1.09 -2.73 13.84
CA PRO A 94 0.95 -1.78 12.72
C PRO A 94 0.49 -0.40 13.20
N THR A 95 1.29 0.27 14.03
CA THR A 95 0.97 1.55 14.70
C THR A 95 1.35 2.79 13.88
N ALA A 96 1.88 2.62 12.67
CA ALA A 96 2.39 3.73 11.88
C ALA A 96 1.31 4.78 11.58
N GLN A 97 1.64 6.04 11.85
CA GLN A 97 0.78 7.21 11.61
C GLN A 97 1.39 8.07 10.50
N PHE A 98 0.82 7.97 9.30
CA PHE A 98 1.28 8.69 8.11
C PHE A 98 0.46 9.94 7.85
N TYR A 99 1.14 11.08 7.77
CA TYR A 99 0.51 12.38 7.50
C TYR A 99 0.13 12.56 6.04
N HIS A 100 0.99 12.08 5.13
CA HIS A 100 0.85 12.16 3.68
C HIS A 100 1.36 10.87 3.05
N VAL A 101 0.86 10.53 1.87
CA VAL A 101 1.31 9.35 1.12
C VAL A 101 1.58 9.70 -0.33
N ILE A 102 2.67 9.17 -0.88
CA ILE A 102 3.02 9.31 -2.30
C ILE A 102 3.67 8.04 -2.81
N THR A 103 3.67 7.86 -4.13
CA THR A 103 4.33 6.75 -4.82
C THR A 103 5.38 7.27 -5.80
N ASP A 104 6.40 6.47 -6.09
CA ASP A 104 7.20 6.67 -7.31
C ASP A 104 6.59 5.95 -8.52
N ASN A 105 7.35 5.86 -9.62
CA ASN A 105 6.95 5.18 -10.86
C ASN A 105 7.82 3.94 -11.17
N GLN A 106 8.48 3.36 -10.16
CA GLN A 106 9.22 2.10 -10.34
C GLN A 106 8.25 0.92 -10.50
N VAL A 107 8.75 -0.26 -10.89
CA VAL A 107 7.95 -1.49 -10.99
C VAL A 107 8.69 -2.64 -10.31
N PRO A 108 8.15 -3.19 -9.19
CA PRO A 108 7.03 -2.64 -8.41
C PRO A 108 7.34 -1.22 -7.88
N TYR A 109 6.30 -0.39 -7.75
CA TYR A 109 6.44 0.98 -7.25
C TYR A 109 6.68 1.00 -5.74
N TRP A 110 7.27 2.08 -5.24
CA TRP A 110 7.44 2.32 -3.82
C TRP A 110 6.37 3.25 -3.28
N VAL A 111 5.99 3.04 -2.02
CA VAL A 111 5.11 3.88 -1.23
C VAL A 111 5.93 4.60 -0.17
N TYR A 112 5.73 5.91 -0.06
CA TYR A 112 6.45 6.76 0.86
C TYR A 112 5.51 7.58 1.73
N GLY A 113 5.94 7.86 2.95
CA GLY A 113 5.24 8.76 3.86
C GLY A 113 6.09 9.09 5.08
N ALA A 114 5.83 10.24 5.68
CA ALA A 114 6.42 10.60 6.96
C ALA A 114 5.59 10.03 8.11
N GLN A 115 6.23 9.33 9.04
CA GLN A 115 5.59 8.64 10.16
C GLN A 115 5.87 9.36 11.48
N GLN A 116 4.83 9.54 12.30
CA GLN A 116 4.93 9.94 13.71
C GLN A 116 5.93 9.02 14.47
N GLU A 117 6.89 9.62 15.16
CA GLU A 117 7.78 9.09 16.21
C GLU A 117 8.75 7.96 15.79
N SER A 118 8.70 7.50 14.54
CA SER A 118 9.55 6.42 14.01
C SER A 118 10.31 6.80 12.72
N GLY A 119 10.22 8.07 12.31
CA GLY A 119 10.87 8.58 11.09
C GLY A 119 10.11 8.26 9.80
N SER A 120 10.50 8.87 8.69
CA SER A 120 9.87 8.59 7.39
C SER A 120 10.05 7.13 6.95
N ALA A 121 9.14 6.65 6.10
CA ALA A 121 9.09 5.31 5.56
C ALA A 121 9.10 5.32 4.03
N GLY A 122 9.82 4.37 3.45
CA GLY A 122 9.69 3.90 2.08
C GLY A 122 9.55 2.38 2.09
N VAL A 123 8.53 1.85 1.39
CA VAL A 123 8.29 0.41 1.27
C VAL A 123 7.83 0.05 -0.13
N ILE A 124 8.30 -1.07 -0.68
CA ILE A 124 7.87 -1.56 -1.99
C ILE A 124 6.42 -2.09 -1.94
N SER A 125 5.63 -1.84 -2.99
CA SER A 125 4.25 -2.32 -3.13
C SER A 125 4.11 -3.85 -3.25
N ARG A 126 5.20 -4.55 -3.58
CA ARG A 126 5.29 -6.01 -3.65
C ARG A 126 6.71 -6.47 -3.32
N GLY A 127 6.88 -7.18 -2.22
CA GLY A 127 8.16 -7.76 -1.81
C GLY A 127 8.56 -8.96 -2.68
N ASP A 128 9.85 -9.08 -2.99
CA ASP A 128 10.36 -10.17 -3.83
C ASP A 128 10.37 -11.54 -3.11
N ASN A 129 10.28 -11.53 -1.77
CA ASN A 129 10.36 -12.72 -0.92
C ASN A 129 8.97 -13.28 -0.52
N GLY A 130 7.96 -13.07 -1.36
CA GLY A 130 6.61 -13.62 -1.18
C GLY A 130 5.70 -12.83 -0.23
N ALA A 131 6.24 -11.90 0.55
CA ALA A 131 5.50 -10.99 1.43
C ALA A 131 6.25 -9.66 1.53
N ILE A 132 5.58 -8.63 2.06
CA ILE A 132 6.18 -7.34 2.41
C ILE A 132 6.60 -7.42 3.87
N THR A 133 7.90 -7.32 4.15
CA THR A 133 8.46 -7.54 5.49
C THR A 133 9.25 -6.33 5.97
N PHE A 134 9.76 -6.38 7.20
CA PHE A 134 10.70 -5.37 7.70
C PHE A 134 11.98 -5.24 6.85
N ARG A 135 12.31 -6.23 6.01
CA ARG A 135 13.44 -6.19 5.07
C ARG A 135 13.19 -5.28 3.86
N ASP A 136 11.93 -4.98 3.58
CA ASP A 136 11.49 -4.20 2.43
C ASP A 136 11.27 -2.71 2.77
N TRP A 137 11.41 -2.35 4.05
CA TRP A 137 11.22 -1.01 4.57
C TRP A 137 12.56 -0.30 4.80
N HIS A 138 12.61 1.01 4.53
CA HIS A 138 13.70 1.88 4.97
C HIS A 138 13.25 3.33 5.18
N THR A 139 14.04 4.09 5.94
CA THR A 139 13.84 5.54 6.08
C THR A 139 14.20 6.29 4.80
N VAL A 140 13.56 7.45 4.55
CA VAL A 140 13.78 8.24 3.31
C VAL A 140 14.27 9.67 3.55
N GLY A 141 14.89 9.93 4.70
CA GLY A 141 15.56 11.22 4.95
C GLY A 141 14.62 12.42 5.08
N VAL A 142 13.33 12.15 5.35
CA VAL A 142 12.29 13.15 5.59
C VAL A 142 11.89 13.11 7.07
N GLU A 143 11.64 14.30 7.64
CA GLU A 143 11.17 14.45 9.02
C GLU A 143 9.74 13.91 9.21
N GLU A 144 9.39 13.63 10.44
CA GLU A 144 8.17 12.97 10.94
C GLU A 144 6.82 13.44 10.35
N TYR A 145 6.68 14.75 10.09
CA TYR A 145 5.41 15.38 9.65
C TYR A 145 5.41 15.76 8.16
N GLY A 146 6.51 15.49 7.48
CA GLY A 146 6.82 16.06 6.17
C GLY A 146 5.99 15.47 5.02
N TYR A 147 5.86 16.25 3.96
CA TYR A 147 5.60 15.67 2.63
C TYR A 147 6.85 14.94 2.15
N VAL A 148 6.64 13.87 1.39
CA VAL A 148 7.68 13.20 0.60
C VAL A 148 7.40 13.45 -0.87
N ALA A 149 8.45 13.64 -1.65
CA ALA A 149 8.39 13.88 -3.10
C ALA A 149 9.55 13.13 -3.77
N PRO A 150 9.36 11.85 -4.19
CA PRO A 150 10.36 11.14 -4.97
C PRO A 150 10.59 11.87 -6.30
N ASP A 151 11.85 11.96 -6.75
CA ASP A 151 12.20 12.60 -8.01
C ASP A 151 11.66 11.77 -9.19
N PRO A 152 10.75 12.32 -10.02
CA PRO A 152 10.16 11.58 -11.13
C PRO A 152 11.16 11.19 -12.24
N LEU A 153 12.33 11.83 -12.28
CA LEU A 153 13.39 11.58 -13.25
C LEU A 153 14.55 10.73 -12.69
N ASN A 154 14.64 10.57 -11.37
CA ASN A 154 15.68 9.78 -10.74
C ASN A 154 15.17 9.07 -9.47
N PRO A 155 14.83 7.77 -9.53
CA PRO A 155 14.26 7.05 -8.38
C PRO A 155 15.21 6.92 -7.19
N ASN A 156 16.49 7.28 -7.36
CA ASN A 156 17.45 7.30 -6.25
C ASN A 156 17.43 8.59 -5.43
N ILE A 157 16.65 9.61 -5.84
CA ILE A 157 16.60 10.90 -5.17
C ILE A 157 15.19 11.14 -4.64
N ILE A 158 15.11 11.50 -3.36
CA ILE A 158 13.85 11.80 -2.69
C ILE A 158 13.95 13.18 -2.03
N TYR A 159 12.91 13.99 -2.18
CA TYR A 159 12.77 15.30 -1.54
C TYR A 159 11.73 15.25 -0.42
N GLY A 160 11.79 16.13 0.58
CA GLY A 160 10.69 16.24 1.54
C GLY A 160 10.94 17.05 2.81
N GLY A 161 9.94 17.08 3.70
CA GLY A 161 9.97 17.82 4.98
C GLY A 161 10.12 19.33 4.80
N ARG A 162 10.89 20.00 5.66
CA ARG A 162 11.46 21.35 5.46
C ARG A 162 12.51 21.42 4.33
N VAL A 163 12.28 20.66 3.27
CA VAL A 163 13.08 20.50 2.06
C VAL A 163 14.50 19.98 2.31
N SER A 164 14.58 18.66 2.46
CA SER A 164 15.79 17.87 2.32
C SER A 164 15.85 17.21 0.95
N ARG A 165 17.06 16.81 0.55
CA ARG A 165 17.34 15.90 -0.57
C ARG A 165 18.04 14.66 -0.01
N TYR A 166 17.47 13.49 -0.26
CA TYR A 166 17.97 12.19 0.19
C TYR A 166 18.43 11.36 -1.01
N ASP A 167 19.64 10.80 -0.95
CA ASP A 167 20.15 9.85 -1.95
C ASP A 167 20.02 8.42 -1.43
N THR A 168 19.19 7.60 -2.06
CA THR A 168 18.91 6.23 -1.61
C THR A 168 20.12 5.31 -1.75
N ARG A 169 21.14 5.68 -2.52
CA ARG A 169 22.35 4.88 -2.75
C ARG A 169 23.36 5.08 -1.62
N THR A 170 23.61 6.34 -1.24
CA THR A 170 24.57 6.67 -0.16
C THR A 170 23.90 6.79 1.20
N LYS A 171 22.57 6.89 1.24
CA LYS A 171 21.75 7.12 2.45
C LYS A 171 22.01 8.49 3.09
N GLU A 172 22.58 9.43 2.36
CA GLU A 172 22.89 10.77 2.86
C GLU A 172 21.71 11.72 2.67
N VAL A 173 21.57 12.65 3.62
CA VAL A 173 20.54 13.71 3.63
C VAL A 173 21.23 15.07 3.53
N GLN A 174 20.78 15.90 2.61
CA GLN A 174 21.25 17.26 2.41
C GLN A 174 20.11 18.25 2.65
N ASN A 175 20.35 19.29 3.46
CA ASN A 175 19.40 20.40 3.58
C ASN A 175 19.52 21.32 2.35
N ILE A 176 18.41 21.52 1.65
CA ILE A 176 18.32 22.35 0.44
C ILE A 176 17.23 23.42 0.54
N SER A 177 16.76 23.70 1.77
CA SER A 177 15.74 24.71 2.04
C SER A 177 16.14 26.10 1.51
N PRO A 178 15.18 26.90 0.97
CA PRO A 178 15.40 28.33 0.70
C PRO A 178 16.03 29.11 1.87
N GLU A 179 16.86 30.13 1.60
CA GLU A 179 17.46 30.98 2.66
C GLU A 179 16.44 31.58 3.65
N PRO A 180 15.26 32.07 3.23
CA PRO A 180 14.30 32.67 4.16
C PRO A 180 13.80 31.73 5.25
N ILE A 181 13.80 30.42 4.98
CA ILE A 181 13.46 29.38 5.97
C ILE A 181 14.57 29.27 7.01
N ARG A 182 15.83 29.26 6.57
CA ARG A 182 17.00 29.13 7.45
C ARG A 182 17.15 30.31 8.39
N THR A 183 16.68 31.49 7.97
CA THR A 183 16.72 32.73 8.77
C THR A 183 15.42 33.06 9.49
N GLY A 184 14.38 32.21 9.38
CA GLY A 184 13.11 32.39 10.09
C GLY A 184 12.25 33.57 9.59
N LYS A 185 12.42 33.97 8.33
CA LYS A 185 11.70 35.09 7.68
C LYS A 185 10.35 34.67 7.07
N VAL A 186 10.00 33.39 7.16
CA VAL A 186 8.74 32.82 6.65
C VAL A 186 8.01 32.10 7.76
N ARG A 187 6.67 32.06 7.67
CA ARG A 187 5.84 31.30 8.62
C ARG A 187 5.78 29.85 8.19
N MET A 188 5.88 28.96 9.17
CA MET A 188 5.90 27.51 8.97
C MET A 188 5.07 26.83 10.04
N VAL A 189 4.51 25.67 9.70
CA VAL A 189 3.90 24.72 10.63
C VAL A 189 4.63 23.38 10.52
N ARG A 190 4.21 22.37 11.29
CA ARG A 190 4.89 21.06 11.29
C ARG A 190 4.87 20.36 9.93
N THR A 191 3.81 20.54 9.14
CA THR A 191 3.65 19.90 7.83
C THR A 191 3.41 20.95 6.75
N LEU A 192 4.18 20.88 5.67
CA LEU A 192 4.18 21.85 4.58
C LEU A 192 4.34 21.14 3.23
N PRO A 193 3.61 21.57 2.18
CA PRO A 193 3.58 20.86 0.91
C PRO A 193 4.90 20.98 0.17
N VAL A 194 5.43 19.83 -0.27
CA VAL A 194 6.55 19.68 -1.22
C VAL A 194 6.03 18.79 -2.35
N ILE A 195 5.93 19.30 -3.58
CA ILE A 195 5.32 18.55 -4.68
C ILE A 195 5.92 18.92 -6.04
N PHE A 196 6.17 17.91 -6.88
CA PHE A 196 6.60 18.12 -8.26
C PHE A 196 5.41 18.55 -9.14
N SER A 197 5.69 19.35 -10.16
CA SER A 197 4.75 19.56 -11.25
C SER A 197 4.55 18.25 -12.02
N PRO A 198 3.31 17.83 -12.28
CA PRO A 198 3.03 16.66 -13.11
C PRO A 198 3.25 16.93 -14.61
N VAL A 199 3.41 18.19 -15.01
CA VAL A 199 3.64 18.61 -16.41
C VAL A 199 5.12 18.84 -16.69
N ASP A 200 5.84 19.50 -15.78
CA ASP A 200 7.29 19.69 -15.86
C ASP A 200 7.97 18.97 -14.69
N PRO A 201 8.46 17.73 -14.90
CA PRO A 201 8.97 16.88 -13.82
C PRO A 201 10.25 17.42 -13.15
N ARG A 202 10.84 18.51 -13.65
CA ARG A 202 11.96 19.21 -13.00
C ARG A 202 11.52 20.29 -12.01
N THR A 203 10.27 20.77 -12.12
CA THR A 203 9.75 21.83 -11.28
C THR A 203 9.24 21.27 -9.96
N LEU A 204 9.87 21.65 -8.86
CA LEU A 204 9.46 21.30 -7.49
C LEU A 204 8.94 22.55 -6.78
N TYR A 205 7.76 22.45 -6.17
CA TYR A 205 7.16 23.51 -5.37
C TYR A 205 7.29 23.23 -3.87
N PHE A 206 7.43 24.29 -3.07
CA PHE A 206 7.42 24.22 -1.61
C PHE A 206 6.54 25.34 -1.01
N GLY A 207 5.65 24.98 -0.09
CA GLY A 207 4.73 25.92 0.57
C GLY A 207 5.21 26.39 1.95
N THR A 208 4.99 27.68 2.21
CA THR A 208 5.09 28.37 3.51
C THR A 208 3.90 29.33 3.57
N ASN A 209 3.99 30.52 4.16
CA ASN A 209 3.06 31.60 3.78
C ASN A 209 3.21 32.07 2.31
N PHE A 210 4.37 31.80 1.69
CA PHE A 210 4.65 31.95 0.26
C PHE A 210 4.81 30.59 -0.43
N ILE A 211 4.72 30.57 -1.77
CA ILE A 211 5.10 29.42 -2.60
C ILE A 211 6.47 29.66 -3.21
N PHE A 212 7.37 28.72 -2.99
CA PHE A 212 8.69 28.64 -3.59
C PHE A 212 8.70 27.65 -4.75
N ARG A 213 9.59 27.86 -5.72
CA ARG A 213 9.82 26.96 -6.86
C ARG A 213 11.31 26.73 -7.07
N THR A 214 11.72 25.49 -7.32
CA THR A 214 13.05 25.16 -7.85
C THR A 214 12.95 24.34 -9.13
N ARG A 215 13.98 24.45 -9.98
CA ARG A 215 14.22 23.60 -11.16
C ARG A 215 15.62 23.00 -11.18
N THR A 216 16.37 23.20 -10.09
CA THR A 216 17.78 22.86 -9.96
C THR A 216 18.00 21.84 -8.84
N GLY A 217 16.94 21.16 -8.41
CA GLY A 217 17.01 20.17 -7.33
C GLY A 217 17.39 20.77 -5.97
N GLY A 218 17.12 22.07 -5.75
CA GLY A 218 17.35 22.75 -4.47
C GLY A 218 18.54 23.71 -4.42
N ASP A 219 19.36 23.78 -5.49
CA ASP A 219 20.50 24.72 -5.55
C ASP A 219 20.06 26.20 -5.59
N GLY A 220 18.83 26.47 -6.05
CA GLY A 220 18.24 27.79 -6.11
C GLY A 220 16.72 27.74 -6.06
N TRP A 221 16.11 28.78 -5.48
CA TRP A 221 14.66 28.89 -5.28
C TRP A 221 14.14 30.26 -5.66
N ASP A 222 13.05 30.27 -6.43
CA ASP A 222 12.27 31.48 -6.74
C ASP A 222 11.06 31.57 -5.80
N VAL A 223 10.74 32.76 -5.32
CA VAL A 223 9.43 33.04 -4.70
C VAL A 223 8.44 33.38 -5.82
N ILE A 224 7.36 32.61 -5.91
CA ILE A 224 6.37 32.72 -6.99
C ILE A 224 4.96 33.06 -6.48
N SER A 225 4.83 33.61 -5.27
CA SER A 225 3.57 34.13 -4.77
C SER A 225 3.80 35.29 -3.80
N PRO A 226 2.80 36.16 -3.59
CA PRO A 226 2.74 36.97 -2.37
C PRO A 226 2.38 36.06 -1.18
N ASP A 227 2.23 36.67 -0.01
CA ASP A 227 1.66 36.00 1.15
C ASP A 227 0.20 35.63 0.84
N LEU A 228 -0.12 34.34 0.81
CA LEU A 228 -1.44 33.84 0.39
C LEU A 228 -2.42 33.67 1.56
N THR A 229 -2.02 34.01 2.79
CA THR A 229 -2.84 33.75 3.99
C THR A 229 -3.66 34.99 4.37
N ARG A 230 -4.60 34.83 5.30
CA ARG A 230 -5.45 35.93 5.77
C ARG A 230 -4.63 36.92 6.58
N GLU A 231 -4.67 38.19 6.17
CA GLU A 231 -4.01 39.28 6.89
C GLU A 231 -4.48 39.41 8.34
N SER A 232 -5.75 39.12 8.60
CA SER A 232 -6.34 39.09 9.95
C SER A 232 -7.27 37.90 10.14
N TYR A 233 -7.45 37.49 11.40
CA TYR A 233 -8.32 36.39 11.79
C TYR A 233 -9.10 36.75 13.05
N GLU A 234 -10.27 36.13 13.17
CA GLU A 234 -11.01 36.08 14.42
C GLU A 234 -10.61 34.81 15.18
N LEU A 235 -10.48 34.91 16.49
CA LEU A 235 -10.30 33.73 17.34
C LEU A 235 -11.62 32.95 17.37
N PRO A 236 -11.59 31.62 17.18
CA PRO A 236 -12.80 30.85 17.15
C PRO A 236 -13.39 30.76 18.56
N ALA A 237 -14.71 30.73 18.66
CA ALA A 237 -15.40 30.61 19.94
C ALA A 237 -15.00 29.35 20.72
N THR A 238 -14.56 28.30 20.01
CA THR A 238 -14.07 27.03 20.57
C THR A 238 -12.83 27.17 21.46
N MET A 239 -12.05 28.25 21.30
CA MET A 239 -10.93 28.55 22.21
C MET A 239 -11.41 28.84 23.64
N GLY A 240 -12.66 29.28 23.83
CA GLY A 240 -13.25 29.53 25.14
C GLY A 240 -12.33 30.34 26.08
N ILE A 241 -12.05 29.78 27.26
CA ILE A 241 -11.20 30.41 28.28
C ILE A 241 -9.74 30.60 27.83
N PHE A 242 -9.26 29.82 26.85
CA PHE A 242 -7.90 29.89 26.37
C PHE A 242 -7.66 31.07 25.42
N ALA A 243 -8.70 31.69 24.87
CA ALA A 243 -8.58 32.84 23.97
C ALA A 243 -7.86 34.03 24.63
N ALA A 244 -8.01 34.19 25.95
CA ALA A 244 -7.38 35.28 26.71
C ALA A 244 -5.86 35.10 26.85
N ILE A 245 -5.36 33.86 26.80
CA ILE A 245 -3.95 33.50 27.00
C ILE A 245 -3.31 32.96 25.72
N ASP A 246 -3.92 33.24 24.57
CA ASP A 246 -3.39 32.81 23.28
C ASP A 246 -1.99 33.44 23.04
N PRO A 247 -0.92 32.62 22.99
CA PRO A 247 0.45 33.12 22.87
C PRO A 247 0.73 33.78 21.50
N GLU A 248 -0.13 33.51 20.52
CA GLU A 248 0.00 34.02 19.16
C GLU A 248 -0.96 35.19 18.88
N LYS A 249 -1.62 35.75 19.91
CA LYS A 249 -2.55 36.85 19.77
C LYS A 249 -1.88 38.07 19.12
N GLY A 250 -2.50 38.60 18.07
CA GLY A 250 -2.00 39.78 17.34
C GLY A 250 -0.86 39.51 16.36
N LYS A 251 -0.38 38.27 16.25
CA LYS A 251 0.58 37.85 15.21
C LYS A 251 -0.16 37.32 13.99
N HIS A 252 0.34 37.60 12.78
CA HIS A 252 -0.17 37.02 11.53
C HIS A 252 0.05 35.49 11.53
N ARG A 253 -1.00 34.73 11.24
CA ARG A 253 -1.00 33.26 11.22
C ARG A 253 -1.19 32.73 9.80
N GLY A 254 -1.18 31.41 9.69
CA GLY A 254 -1.50 30.72 8.45
C GLY A 254 -0.27 30.44 7.60
N VAL A 255 -0.41 29.39 6.81
CA VAL A 255 0.50 28.95 5.75
C VAL A 255 -0.33 28.40 4.59
N VAL A 256 0.27 28.35 3.41
CA VAL A 256 -0.15 27.49 2.31
C VAL A 256 0.04 26.04 2.77
N TYR A 257 -1.07 25.36 2.95
CA TYR A 257 -1.13 24.01 3.50
C TYR A 257 -1.17 22.95 2.40
N THR A 258 -1.66 23.31 1.22
CA THR A 258 -1.72 22.42 0.06
C THR A 258 -1.45 23.19 -1.23
N ILE A 259 -0.73 22.57 -2.16
CA ILE A 259 -0.45 23.07 -3.51
C ILE A 259 -0.91 22.00 -4.49
N ALA A 260 -1.73 22.38 -5.47
CA ALA A 260 -2.23 21.49 -6.51
C ALA A 260 -1.87 22.06 -7.90
N PRO A 261 -0.70 21.71 -8.45
CA PRO A 261 -0.33 22.06 -9.81
C PRO A 261 -1.26 21.35 -10.81
N SER A 262 -1.57 22.01 -11.93
CA SER A 262 -2.35 21.39 -13.00
C SER A 262 -1.63 20.23 -13.68
N PHE A 263 -2.39 19.20 -14.05
CA PHE A 263 -1.94 18.07 -14.90
C PHE A 263 -1.92 18.40 -16.40
N LYS A 264 -2.34 19.59 -16.81
CA LYS A 264 -2.41 20.03 -18.22
C LYS A 264 -1.50 21.20 -18.54
N ASN A 265 -1.30 22.10 -17.59
CA ASN A 265 -0.64 23.38 -17.83
C ASN A 265 0.30 23.76 -16.69
N VAL A 266 1.59 23.88 -17.00
CA VAL A 266 2.65 24.24 -16.04
C VAL A 266 2.43 25.61 -15.37
N ASN A 267 1.64 26.49 -15.96
CA ASN A 267 1.36 27.83 -15.44
C ASN A 267 0.13 27.91 -14.53
N THR A 268 -0.69 26.86 -14.49
CA THR A 268 -1.90 26.80 -13.66
C THR A 268 -1.58 26.10 -12.35
N ILE A 269 -1.70 26.83 -11.23
CA ILE A 269 -1.42 26.30 -9.90
C ILE A 269 -2.54 26.75 -8.96
N TRP A 270 -3.09 25.81 -8.20
CA TRP A 270 -4.02 26.07 -7.11
C TRP A 270 -3.28 25.97 -5.78
N ALA A 271 -3.70 26.78 -4.80
CA ALA A 271 -3.16 26.77 -3.47
C ALA A 271 -4.27 26.93 -2.43
N GLY A 272 -4.21 26.14 -1.36
CA GLY A 272 -5.12 26.21 -0.22
C GLY A 272 -4.37 26.48 1.07
N THR A 273 -4.92 27.30 1.94
CA THR A 273 -4.27 27.70 3.20
C THR A 273 -4.92 27.06 4.43
N GLU A 274 -4.15 26.97 5.52
CA GLU A 274 -4.64 26.44 6.80
C GLU A 274 -5.75 27.32 7.42
N ASP A 275 -5.77 28.61 7.08
CA ASP A 275 -6.76 29.57 7.55
C ASP A 275 -7.96 29.74 6.58
N GLY A 276 -8.05 28.91 5.53
CA GLY A 276 -9.25 28.76 4.73
C GLY A 276 -9.40 29.70 3.54
N LEU A 277 -8.29 30.05 2.89
CA LEU A 277 -8.29 30.70 1.58
C LEU A 277 -7.90 29.71 0.48
N ILE A 278 -8.45 29.93 -0.71
CA ILE A 278 -8.10 29.23 -1.94
C ILE A 278 -7.68 30.26 -2.99
N HIS A 279 -6.54 30.03 -3.62
CA HIS A 279 -5.96 30.90 -4.64
C HIS A 279 -5.65 30.13 -5.92
N LEU A 280 -5.72 30.86 -7.04
CA LEU A 280 -5.42 30.36 -8.38
C LEU A 280 -4.47 31.32 -9.10
N THR A 281 -3.41 30.78 -9.70
CA THR A 281 -2.60 31.46 -10.71
C THR A 281 -2.75 30.77 -12.07
N ARG A 282 -2.64 31.54 -13.15
CA ARG A 282 -2.67 31.06 -14.55
C ARG A 282 -1.42 31.47 -15.34
N ASP A 283 -0.47 32.13 -14.70
CA ASP A 283 0.71 32.72 -15.32
C ASP A 283 2.03 32.25 -14.69
N GLY A 284 2.00 31.11 -14.00
CA GLY A 284 3.17 30.51 -13.36
C GLY A 284 3.56 31.19 -12.04
N GLY A 285 2.63 31.90 -11.42
CA GLY A 285 2.79 32.53 -10.11
C GLY A 285 3.11 34.03 -10.13
N LYS A 286 3.05 34.69 -11.28
CA LYS A 286 3.27 36.15 -11.36
C LYS A 286 2.10 36.90 -10.73
N THR A 287 0.88 36.41 -10.93
CA THR A 287 -0.34 36.94 -10.29
C THR A 287 -1.17 35.80 -9.70
N TRP A 288 -1.86 36.11 -8.60
CA TRP A 288 -2.71 35.17 -7.86
C TRP A 288 -4.07 35.80 -7.59
N LYS A 289 -5.14 35.06 -7.91
CA LYS A 289 -6.52 35.44 -7.64
C LYS A 289 -7.04 34.66 -6.44
N ASN A 290 -7.60 35.35 -5.46
CA ASN A 290 -8.38 34.71 -4.39
C ASN A 290 -9.73 34.26 -4.99
N VAL A 291 -9.99 32.96 -4.92
CA VAL A 291 -11.18 32.29 -5.48
C VAL A 291 -11.92 31.50 -4.39
N THR A 292 -11.79 31.93 -3.14
CA THR A 292 -12.34 31.23 -1.96
C THR A 292 -13.88 31.22 -1.97
N PRO A 293 -14.54 30.07 -1.72
CA PRO A 293 -15.98 30.04 -1.51
C PRO A 293 -16.36 30.86 -0.27
N ALA A 294 -17.48 31.59 -0.34
CA ALA A 294 -17.96 32.43 0.78
C ALA A 294 -18.24 31.65 2.08
N ALA A 295 -18.48 30.33 1.98
CA ALA A 295 -18.68 29.46 3.14
C ALA A 295 -17.40 29.22 3.96
N LEU A 296 -16.21 29.46 3.40
CA LEU A 296 -14.94 29.26 4.12
C LEU A 296 -14.59 30.49 4.96
N THR A 297 -14.71 30.31 6.27
CA THR A 297 -14.35 31.28 7.30
C THR A 297 -12.89 31.09 7.75
N PRO A 298 -12.30 32.02 8.52
CA PRO A 298 -11.05 31.75 9.22
C PRO A 298 -11.10 30.38 9.93
N TRP A 299 -9.98 29.65 9.92
CA TRP A 299 -9.83 28.29 10.46
C TRP A 299 -10.54 27.16 9.68
N SER A 300 -11.13 27.45 8.51
CA SER A 300 -11.60 26.41 7.59
C SER A 300 -10.42 25.80 6.84
N LYS A 301 -9.62 24.97 7.51
CA LYS A 301 -8.37 24.43 6.97
C LYS A 301 -8.62 23.72 5.64
N VAL A 302 -8.06 24.24 4.55
CA VAL A 302 -8.02 23.52 3.27
C VAL A 302 -6.97 22.42 3.40
N SER A 303 -7.41 21.24 3.83
CA SER A 303 -6.53 20.14 4.21
C SER A 303 -5.79 19.59 3.00
N LEU A 304 -6.49 19.50 1.87
CA LEU A 304 -5.93 19.03 0.62
C LEU A 304 -6.71 19.53 -0.59
N MET A 305 -6.00 19.91 -1.65
CA MET A 305 -6.58 20.24 -2.95
C MET A 305 -6.08 19.30 -4.04
N THR A 306 -6.94 19.06 -5.03
CA THR A 306 -6.59 18.34 -6.27
C THR A 306 -7.05 19.15 -7.47
N ALA A 307 -6.13 19.47 -8.37
CA ALA A 307 -6.44 20.00 -9.70
C ALA A 307 -6.84 18.84 -10.61
N SER A 308 -7.79 19.06 -11.52
CA SER A 308 -8.28 17.97 -12.36
C SER A 308 -7.21 17.41 -13.31
N HIS A 309 -7.27 16.11 -13.53
CA HIS A 309 -6.51 15.40 -14.56
C HIS A 309 -7.04 15.66 -15.98
N PHE A 310 -8.22 16.30 -16.12
CA PHE A 310 -8.93 16.45 -17.40
C PHE A 310 -8.95 17.88 -17.93
N ASP A 311 -8.94 18.91 -17.07
CA ASP A 311 -8.93 20.32 -17.49
C ASP A 311 -8.35 21.27 -16.42
N ASP A 312 -8.07 22.52 -16.80
CA ASP A 312 -7.46 23.55 -15.94
C ASP A 312 -8.46 24.34 -15.07
N ASN A 313 -9.76 24.16 -15.28
CA ASN A 313 -10.81 24.94 -14.59
C ASN A 313 -11.44 24.17 -13.42
N THR A 314 -11.26 22.85 -13.40
CA THR A 314 -11.80 21.95 -12.39
C THR A 314 -10.81 21.71 -11.25
N ALA A 315 -11.29 21.84 -10.02
CA ALA A 315 -10.55 21.50 -8.81
C ALA A 315 -11.49 21.04 -7.70
N TYR A 316 -10.95 20.22 -6.80
CA TYR A 316 -11.65 19.70 -5.62
C TYR A 316 -10.84 20.07 -4.37
N ALA A 317 -11.53 20.48 -3.31
CA ALA A 317 -10.91 20.88 -2.05
C ALA A 317 -11.57 20.14 -0.88
N ALA A 318 -10.79 19.36 -0.15
CA ALA A 318 -11.16 18.84 1.17
C ALA A 318 -10.93 19.94 2.21
N VAL A 319 -11.92 20.16 3.07
CA VAL A 319 -11.87 21.19 4.11
C VAL A 319 -12.12 20.55 5.46
N ASN A 320 -11.16 20.69 6.37
CA ASN A 320 -11.25 20.17 7.73
C ASN A 320 -11.60 21.32 8.68
N ARG A 321 -12.77 21.25 9.33
CA ARG A 321 -13.25 22.24 10.31
C ARG A 321 -13.26 21.70 11.74
N LEU A 322 -12.53 20.61 12.02
CA LEU A 322 -12.49 19.96 13.34
C LEU A 322 -12.13 20.93 14.48
N ARG A 323 -11.22 21.89 14.24
CA ARG A 323 -10.82 22.93 15.23
C ARG A 323 -11.93 23.93 15.58
N LEU A 324 -13.03 23.92 14.82
CA LEU A 324 -14.22 24.73 15.03
C LEU A 324 -15.37 23.91 15.65
N ASP A 325 -15.08 22.72 16.20
CA ASP A 325 -16.07 21.75 16.69
C ASP A 325 -17.11 21.34 15.62
N ASP A 326 -16.74 21.47 14.34
CA ASP A 326 -17.56 21.05 13.21
C ASP A 326 -17.06 19.70 12.69
N LEU A 327 -17.80 18.65 13.04
CA LEU A 327 -17.49 17.26 12.68
C LEU A 327 -18.04 16.84 11.31
N ARG A 328 -18.67 17.75 10.58
CA ARG A 328 -19.30 17.45 9.29
C ARG A 328 -18.27 17.28 8.17
N PRO A 329 -18.57 16.45 7.15
CA PRO A 329 -17.76 16.38 5.95
C PRO A 329 -17.88 17.68 5.15
N HIS A 330 -16.76 18.15 4.60
CA HIS A 330 -16.73 19.27 3.67
C HIS A 330 -15.81 18.98 2.49
N ILE A 331 -16.40 18.92 1.29
CA ILE A 331 -15.68 18.82 0.01
C ILE A 331 -16.30 19.84 -0.93
N TYR A 332 -15.49 20.70 -1.52
CA TYR A 332 -15.94 21.71 -2.49
C TYR A 332 -15.39 21.38 -3.89
N ARG A 333 -16.23 21.50 -4.91
CA ARG A 333 -15.89 21.33 -6.33
C ARG A 333 -16.14 22.63 -7.10
N THR A 334 -15.22 22.96 -8.01
CA THR A 334 -15.38 24.00 -9.04
C THR A 334 -15.17 23.40 -10.43
N HIS A 335 -15.79 23.97 -11.47
CA HIS A 335 -15.48 23.71 -12.89
C HIS A 335 -15.18 24.97 -13.69
N ASP A 336 -15.16 26.15 -13.07
CA ASP A 336 -15.08 27.46 -13.75
C ASP A 336 -13.87 28.30 -13.29
N GLY A 337 -12.82 27.65 -12.79
CA GLY A 337 -11.65 28.36 -12.26
C GLY A 337 -11.89 29.02 -10.90
N GLY A 338 -12.83 28.50 -10.12
CA GLY A 338 -13.14 28.93 -8.76
C GLY A 338 -14.03 30.17 -8.70
N ALA A 339 -14.72 30.51 -9.80
CA ALA A 339 -15.74 31.55 -9.77
C ALA A 339 -16.97 31.08 -8.99
N THR A 340 -17.31 29.80 -9.06
CA THR A 340 -18.33 29.16 -8.24
C THR A 340 -17.83 27.84 -7.64
N TRP A 341 -18.36 27.51 -6.46
CA TRP A 341 -18.05 26.26 -5.76
C TRP A 341 -19.33 25.58 -5.28
N THR A 342 -19.39 24.27 -5.43
CA THR A 342 -20.48 23.41 -4.96
C THR A 342 -19.96 22.47 -3.89
N GLU A 343 -20.67 22.38 -2.76
CA GLU A 343 -20.36 21.38 -1.72
C GLU A 343 -20.92 20.01 -2.12
N ILE A 344 -20.05 19.00 -2.15
CA ILE A 344 -20.30 17.68 -2.75
C ILE A 344 -20.05 16.57 -1.73
N VAL A 345 -20.92 16.46 -0.72
CA VAL A 345 -20.73 15.55 0.44
C VAL A 345 -21.87 14.54 0.63
N ARG A 346 -22.86 14.53 -0.26
CA ARG A 346 -24.04 13.65 -0.12
C ARG A 346 -23.60 12.18 -0.15
N GLY A 347 -23.95 11.44 0.90
CA GLY A 347 -23.57 10.02 1.09
C GLY A 347 -22.39 9.80 2.04
N ILE A 348 -21.65 10.84 2.42
CA ILE A 348 -20.67 10.79 3.51
C ILE A 348 -21.41 11.02 4.83
N SER A 349 -21.06 10.25 5.86
CA SER A 349 -21.66 10.37 7.20
C SER A 349 -21.38 11.76 7.80
N ALA A 350 -22.35 12.32 8.52
CA ALA A 350 -22.25 13.66 9.11
C ALA A 350 -21.19 13.81 10.22
N GLY A 351 -20.61 12.70 10.70
CA GLY A 351 -19.51 12.70 11.67
C GLY A 351 -18.15 12.32 11.06
N ASP A 352 -18.08 12.16 9.74
CA ASP A 352 -16.86 11.78 9.03
C ASP A 352 -16.20 13.02 8.43
N VAL A 353 -15.37 13.70 9.23
CA VAL A 353 -14.55 14.82 8.77
C VAL A 353 -13.65 14.35 7.62
N VAL A 354 -13.54 15.18 6.58
CA VAL A 354 -12.76 14.86 5.38
C VAL A 354 -11.38 15.51 5.47
N ASP A 355 -10.34 14.74 5.15
CA ASP A 355 -8.96 15.22 5.07
C ASP A 355 -8.42 15.26 3.65
N ALA A 356 -8.87 14.35 2.79
CA ALA A 356 -8.35 14.23 1.43
C ALA A 356 -9.47 14.00 0.41
N VAL A 357 -9.30 14.57 -0.78
CA VAL A 357 -10.10 14.28 -1.98
C VAL A 357 -9.15 14.10 -3.16
N ARG A 358 -9.34 13.05 -3.98
CA ARG A 358 -8.59 12.81 -5.22
C ARG A 358 -9.53 12.46 -6.37
N GLU A 359 -9.17 12.92 -7.56
CA GLU A 359 -9.80 12.51 -8.82
C GLU A 359 -9.04 11.31 -9.41
N ASP A 360 -9.77 10.36 -9.99
CA ASP A 360 -9.16 9.27 -10.75
C ASP A 360 -8.53 9.82 -12.05
N PRO A 361 -7.25 9.49 -12.36
CA PRO A 361 -6.57 10.05 -13.52
C PRO A 361 -7.06 9.52 -14.87
N VAL A 362 -7.87 8.45 -14.88
CA VAL A 362 -8.33 7.77 -16.10
C VAL A 362 -9.83 8.01 -16.34
N ARG A 363 -10.65 7.96 -15.29
CA ARG A 363 -12.10 8.10 -15.38
C ARG A 363 -12.57 9.43 -14.77
N LYS A 364 -12.95 10.36 -15.65
CA LYS A 364 -13.60 11.61 -15.25
C LYS A 364 -14.85 11.34 -14.39
N GLY A 365 -14.99 12.08 -13.29
CA GLY A 365 -16.08 11.97 -12.33
C GLY A 365 -15.97 10.80 -11.33
N LEU A 366 -14.93 9.96 -11.43
CA LEU A 366 -14.61 9.02 -10.35
C LEU A 366 -13.72 9.72 -9.33
N LEU A 367 -14.22 9.88 -8.11
CA LEU A 367 -13.52 10.56 -7.01
C LEU A 367 -13.35 9.63 -5.82
N TYR A 368 -12.33 9.90 -5.01
CA TYR A 368 -12.05 9.23 -3.74
C TYR A 368 -11.90 10.27 -2.62
N ALA A 369 -12.41 9.96 -1.42
CA ALA A 369 -12.28 10.82 -0.25
C ALA A 369 -11.75 10.03 0.96
N GLY A 370 -10.78 10.59 1.65
CA GLY A 370 -10.26 10.11 2.93
C GLY A 370 -10.89 10.87 4.08
N THR A 371 -11.42 10.14 5.06
CA THR A 371 -12.11 10.70 6.23
C THR A 371 -11.52 10.16 7.54
N GLU A 372 -11.98 10.67 8.67
CA GLU A 372 -11.59 10.19 10.00
C GLU A 372 -11.96 8.71 10.27
N ASN A 373 -12.83 8.09 9.46
CA ASN A 373 -13.30 6.71 9.70
C ASN A 373 -13.19 5.77 8.49
N ALA A 374 -13.08 6.28 7.26
CA ALA A 374 -13.15 5.47 6.05
C ALA A 374 -12.59 6.17 4.80
N VAL A 375 -12.35 5.37 3.76
CA VAL A 375 -12.29 5.86 2.39
C VAL A 375 -13.70 5.79 1.79
N TYR A 376 -14.09 6.81 1.02
CA TYR A 376 -15.30 6.85 0.21
C TYR A 376 -14.94 6.98 -1.27
N PHE A 377 -15.85 6.56 -2.15
CA PHE A 377 -15.76 6.82 -3.59
C PHE A 377 -17.07 7.40 -4.14
N SER A 378 -16.97 8.16 -5.22
CA SER A 378 -18.10 8.69 -5.98
C SER A 378 -17.93 8.32 -7.45
N LEU A 379 -19.01 7.92 -8.13
CA LEU A 379 -19.00 7.59 -9.57
C LEU A 379 -19.51 8.73 -10.46
N ASP A 380 -20.00 9.81 -9.85
CA ASP A 380 -20.79 10.89 -10.46
C ASP A 380 -20.28 12.27 -10.01
N ASP A 381 -18.96 12.42 -9.96
CA ASP A 381 -18.27 13.70 -9.76
C ASP A 381 -18.51 14.35 -8.38
N GLY A 382 -18.84 13.54 -7.37
CA GLY A 382 -19.04 13.96 -5.98
C GLY A 382 -20.51 14.17 -5.63
N GLU A 383 -21.42 13.97 -6.58
CA GLU A 383 -22.85 14.08 -6.33
C GLU A 383 -23.32 13.00 -5.34
N ASN A 384 -22.80 11.77 -5.39
CA ASN A 384 -23.11 10.72 -4.42
C ASN A 384 -21.88 9.89 -4.03
N TRP A 385 -21.64 9.81 -2.73
CA TRP A 385 -20.55 9.05 -2.14
C TRP A 385 -21.02 7.72 -1.55
N GLN A 386 -20.16 6.72 -1.65
CA GLN A 386 -20.34 5.37 -1.08
C GLN A 386 -19.08 4.97 -0.33
N SER A 387 -19.24 4.31 0.82
CA SER A 387 -18.08 3.82 1.59
C SER A 387 -17.32 2.74 0.82
N LEU A 388 -16.00 2.86 0.77
CA LEU A 388 -15.04 1.88 0.24
C LEU A 388 -14.27 1.17 1.37
N ARG A 389 -14.75 1.25 2.62
CA ARG A 389 -14.01 0.77 3.79
C ARG A 389 -13.67 -0.72 3.74
N ASN A 390 -14.53 -1.57 3.17
CA ASN A 390 -14.30 -3.02 3.07
C ASN A 390 -13.80 -3.63 4.40
N ASN A 391 -12.61 -4.26 4.41
CA ASN A 391 -11.97 -4.86 5.58
C ASN A 391 -11.03 -3.90 6.34
N MET A 392 -10.96 -2.62 5.97
CA MET A 392 -10.17 -1.61 6.66
C MET A 392 -10.83 -1.26 8.01
N PRO A 393 -10.07 -1.17 9.11
CA PRO A 393 -10.60 -0.69 10.39
C PRO A 393 -11.04 0.79 10.28
N ALA A 394 -11.93 1.22 11.19
CA ALA A 394 -12.22 2.63 11.34
C ALA A 394 -10.95 3.33 11.84
N THR A 395 -10.39 4.22 11.04
CA THR A 395 -9.14 4.92 11.32
C THR A 395 -9.07 6.18 10.46
N ALA A 396 -8.35 7.18 10.93
CA ALA A 396 -8.22 8.42 10.20
C ALA A 396 -7.38 8.23 8.93
N ILE A 397 -7.95 8.64 7.80
CA ILE A 397 -7.34 8.57 6.48
C ILE A 397 -6.84 9.96 6.10
N ARG A 398 -5.55 10.21 6.37
CA ARG A 398 -4.97 11.55 6.21
C ARG A 398 -4.68 11.91 4.77
N ASP A 399 -4.33 10.91 3.95
CA ASP A 399 -4.07 11.11 2.54
C ASP A 399 -4.23 9.80 1.73
N LEU A 400 -4.45 9.94 0.43
CA LEU A 400 -4.54 8.83 -0.51
C LEU A 400 -4.04 9.25 -1.90
N VAL A 401 -3.49 8.29 -2.65
CA VAL A 401 -3.01 8.47 -4.02
C VAL A 401 -3.52 7.33 -4.90
N VAL A 402 -3.94 7.67 -6.12
CA VAL A 402 -4.23 6.69 -7.16
C VAL A 402 -2.95 6.47 -7.97
N HIS A 403 -2.37 5.27 -7.89
CA HIS A 403 -1.21 4.87 -8.67
C HIS A 403 -1.64 3.80 -9.68
N GLU A 404 -1.62 4.13 -10.98
CA GLU A 404 -2.14 3.27 -12.05
C GLU A 404 -3.55 2.74 -11.80
N THR A 405 -3.68 1.53 -11.26
CA THR A 405 -4.93 0.86 -10.90
C THR A 405 -5.02 0.55 -9.41
N ASP A 406 -4.13 1.05 -8.57
CA ASP A 406 -4.13 0.79 -7.14
C ASP A 406 -4.46 2.08 -6.38
N LEU A 407 -5.22 1.94 -5.29
CA LEU A 407 -5.52 3.06 -4.38
C LEU A 407 -4.69 2.89 -3.11
N VAL A 408 -3.69 3.75 -2.94
CA VAL A 408 -2.74 3.73 -1.82
C VAL A 408 -3.19 4.73 -0.76
N VAL A 409 -3.20 4.31 0.49
CA VAL A 409 -3.82 5.04 1.60
C VAL A 409 -2.84 5.17 2.77
N GLY A 410 -2.64 6.41 3.23
CA GLY A 410 -1.92 6.73 4.46
C GLY A 410 -2.90 6.88 5.61
N THR A 411 -2.69 6.11 6.69
CA THR A 411 -3.57 6.13 7.87
C THR A 411 -2.84 6.67 9.10
N HIS A 412 -3.58 7.23 10.04
CA HIS A 412 -3.07 7.42 11.40
C HIS A 412 -3.34 6.19 12.25
N GLY A 413 -2.33 5.34 12.41
CA GLY A 413 -2.31 4.26 13.40
C GLY A 413 -2.61 2.87 12.85
N ARG A 414 -2.63 2.70 11.52
CA ARG A 414 -2.89 1.42 10.83
C ARG A 414 -2.00 1.20 9.60
N SER A 415 -0.85 1.88 9.53
CA SER A 415 0.14 1.77 8.44
C SER A 415 -0.41 2.18 7.06
N PHE A 416 0.33 1.86 5.99
CA PHE A 416 -0.18 1.98 4.62
C PHE A 416 -1.17 0.87 4.30
N TRP A 417 -2.20 1.20 3.52
CA TRP A 417 -3.11 0.25 2.90
C TRP A 417 -3.10 0.42 1.39
N ILE A 418 -3.17 -0.69 0.65
CA ILE A 418 -3.30 -0.67 -0.81
C ILE A 418 -4.55 -1.49 -1.16
N LEU A 419 -5.51 -0.85 -1.83
CA LEU A 419 -6.58 -1.57 -2.51
C LEU A 419 -6.10 -1.92 -3.92
N ASP A 420 -5.78 -3.20 -4.10
CA ASP A 420 -5.31 -3.72 -5.38
C ASP A 420 -6.41 -3.72 -6.44
N ASP A 421 -6.14 -3.04 -7.54
CA ASP A 421 -6.95 -3.00 -8.76
C ASP A 421 -8.36 -2.39 -8.59
N ILE A 422 -8.45 -1.05 -8.72
CA ILE A 422 -9.69 -0.26 -8.82
C ILE A 422 -10.33 -0.30 -10.21
N SER A 423 -9.82 -1.09 -11.16
CA SER A 423 -10.39 -1.17 -12.52
C SER A 423 -11.90 -1.51 -12.56
N PRO A 424 -12.46 -2.31 -11.63
CA PRO A 424 -13.92 -2.47 -11.55
C PRO A 424 -14.64 -1.15 -11.29
N LEU A 425 -14.17 -0.29 -10.38
CA LEU A 425 -14.79 1.01 -10.08
C LEU A 425 -14.80 1.94 -11.29
N ARG A 426 -13.76 1.85 -12.13
CA ARG A 426 -13.71 2.57 -13.42
C ARG A 426 -14.73 2.06 -14.44
N GLN A 427 -15.22 0.84 -14.28
CA GLN A 427 -16.16 0.20 -15.21
C GLN A 427 -17.60 0.15 -14.66
N LEU A 428 -17.79 0.38 -13.36
CA LEU A 428 -19.09 0.22 -12.69
C LEU A 428 -20.22 1.06 -13.29
N ALA A 429 -19.96 2.28 -13.75
CA ALA A 429 -21.02 3.12 -14.31
C ALA A 429 -21.61 2.57 -15.62
N ALA A 430 -20.91 1.66 -16.31
CA ALA A 430 -21.44 0.96 -17.47
C ALA A 430 -22.32 -0.26 -17.09
N VAL A 431 -22.32 -0.66 -15.81
CA VAL A 431 -23.16 -1.74 -15.31
C VAL A 431 -24.54 -1.18 -14.98
N THR A 432 -25.57 -1.66 -15.68
CA THR A 432 -26.96 -1.20 -15.53
C THR A 432 -27.80 -2.24 -14.79
N ALA A 433 -28.98 -1.85 -14.33
CA ALA A 433 -29.93 -2.78 -13.71
C ALA A 433 -30.33 -3.96 -14.63
N SER A 434 -30.20 -3.81 -15.95
CA SER A 434 -30.44 -4.89 -16.93
C SER A 434 -29.26 -5.84 -17.15
N THR A 435 -28.09 -5.56 -16.56
CA THR A 435 -26.89 -6.37 -16.77
C THR A 435 -26.90 -7.62 -15.88
N ASP A 436 -27.29 -8.78 -16.44
CA ASP A 436 -27.32 -10.06 -15.69
C ASP A 436 -25.93 -10.59 -15.31
N VAL A 437 -24.93 -10.39 -16.18
CA VAL A 437 -23.54 -10.85 -15.99
C VAL A 437 -22.58 -9.77 -16.47
N THR A 438 -21.57 -9.46 -15.66
CA THR A 438 -20.47 -8.57 -16.05
C THR A 438 -19.15 -9.29 -15.84
N LEU A 439 -18.34 -9.43 -16.88
CA LEU A 439 -16.91 -9.71 -16.76
C LEU A 439 -16.17 -8.38 -16.91
N PHE A 440 -15.56 -7.91 -15.82
CA PHE A 440 -14.78 -6.67 -15.84
C PHE A 440 -13.49 -6.89 -16.62
N LYS A 441 -13.07 -5.90 -17.42
CA LYS A 441 -11.76 -5.92 -18.06
C LYS A 441 -10.68 -5.96 -16.97
N PRO A 442 -9.84 -7.01 -16.91
CA PRO A 442 -8.74 -7.08 -15.96
C PRO A 442 -7.71 -5.98 -16.22
N ARG A 443 -6.98 -5.58 -15.18
CA ARG A 443 -5.78 -4.74 -15.34
C ARG A 443 -4.70 -5.47 -16.15
N MET A 444 -3.75 -4.72 -16.68
CA MET A 444 -2.50 -5.30 -17.18
C MET A 444 -1.75 -5.96 -16.02
N GLN A 445 -1.18 -7.13 -16.26
CA GLN A 445 -0.49 -7.90 -15.22
C GLN A 445 0.99 -8.08 -15.55
N TYR A 446 1.86 -7.78 -14.60
CA TYR A 446 3.27 -8.16 -14.69
C TYR A 446 3.46 -9.64 -14.35
N ARG A 447 4.31 -10.30 -15.13
CA ARG A 447 4.82 -11.66 -14.91
C ARG A 447 5.90 -11.61 -13.81
N PHE A 448 5.46 -11.51 -12.56
CA PHE A 448 6.34 -11.60 -11.39
C PHE A 448 6.50 -13.05 -10.94
N ARG A 449 7.67 -13.36 -10.38
CA ARG A 449 7.85 -14.57 -9.59
C ARG A 449 7.21 -14.36 -8.22
N ARG A 450 6.55 -15.40 -7.69
CA ARG A 450 5.82 -15.33 -6.40
C ARG A 450 6.75 -15.02 -5.23
N ASN A 451 7.81 -15.81 -5.12
CA ASN A 451 8.74 -15.81 -4.00
C ASN A 451 10.13 -16.16 -4.52
N LYS A 452 11.10 -15.26 -4.32
CA LYS A 452 12.51 -15.44 -4.67
C LYS A 452 13.39 -15.79 -3.46
N ASN A 453 12.80 -15.93 -2.27
CA ASN A 453 13.53 -16.40 -1.10
C ASN A 453 13.95 -17.86 -1.33
N THR A 454 15.24 -18.14 -1.13
CA THR A 454 15.83 -19.48 -1.32
C THR A 454 15.97 -20.25 -0.01
N ASP A 455 15.66 -19.62 1.12
CA ASP A 455 15.88 -20.17 2.46
C ASP A 455 14.57 -20.27 3.26
N THR A 456 14.72 -20.72 4.50
CA THR A 456 13.71 -20.84 5.55
C THR A 456 12.86 -19.57 5.63
N PRO A 457 11.52 -19.70 5.69
CA PRO A 457 10.62 -18.56 5.82
C PRO A 457 10.79 -17.89 7.18
N LEU A 458 10.37 -16.62 7.28
CA LEU A 458 10.23 -15.99 8.59
C LEU A 458 9.18 -16.76 9.42
N PRO A 459 9.32 -16.81 10.76
CA PRO A 459 8.28 -17.34 11.63
C PRO A 459 6.92 -16.67 11.33
N PRO A 460 5.80 -17.42 11.31
CA PRO A 460 4.46 -16.86 11.09
C PRO A 460 4.07 -15.71 12.02
N GLU A 461 4.68 -15.66 13.19
CA GLU A 461 4.45 -14.66 14.23
C GLU A 461 5.11 -13.32 13.90
N GLU A 462 6.10 -13.31 12.99
CA GLU A 462 6.72 -12.07 12.53
C GLU A 462 5.73 -11.30 11.65
N PRO A 463 5.49 -10.01 11.94
CA PRO A 463 4.58 -9.20 11.13
C PRO A 463 5.04 -9.11 9.68
N ALA A 464 4.12 -9.38 8.76
CA ALA A 464 4.33 -9.21 7.34
C ALA A 464 3.06 -8.68 6.68
N GLY A 465 3.23 -7.71 5.78
CA GLY A 465 2.23 -7.31 4.81
C GLY A 465 2.08 -8.36 3.73
N LYS A 466 0.86 -8.49 3.20
CA LYS A 466 0.59 -9.39 2.07
C LYS A 466 1.03 -8.71 0.77
N ASN A 467 1.66 -9.47 -0.10
CA ASN A 467 1.79 -9.06 -1.49
C ASN A 467 0.41 -8.99 -2.16
N PRO A 468 0.26 -8.18 -3.24
CA PRO A 468 -0.91 -8.27 -4.09
C PRO A 468 -1.06 -9.70 -4.64
N PRO A 469 -2.28 -10.14 -4.98
CA PRO A 469 -2.53 -11.49 -5.49
C PRO A 469 -1.55 -11.88 -6.60
N ASP A 470 -1.03 -13.10 -6.50
CA ASP A 470 0.03 -13.63 -7.36
C ASP A 470 -0.53 -14.09 -8.71
N GLY A 471 -0.86 -13.13 -9.58
CA GLY A 471 -1.35 -13.37 -10.93
C GLY A 471 -2.37 -12.35 -11.41
N ALA A 472 -3.08 -12.66 -12.49
CA ALA A 472 -4.11 -11.80 -13.04
C ALA A 472 -5.40 -11.87 -12.19
N ILE A 473 -5.80 -10.73 -11.62
CA ILE A 473 -7.05 -10.59 -10.87
C ILE A 473 -8.21 -10.47 -11.86
N ILE A 474 -9.10 -11.45 -11.85
CA ILE A 474 -10.28 -11.52 -12.71
C ILE A 474 -11.51 -11.30 -11.84
N ARG A 475 -12.29 -10.27 -12.16
CA ARG A 475 -13.51 -9.93 -11.43
C ARG A 475 -14.73 -10.04 -12.31
N TYR A 476 -15.79 -10.59 -11.75
CA TYR A 476 -17.08 -10.70 -12.42
C TYR A 476 -18.23 -10.52 -11.44
N TYR A 477 -19.37 -10.09 -11.94
CA TYR A 477 -20.61 -9.91 -11.20
C TYR A 477 -21.72 -10.76 -11.82
N LEU A 478 -22.47 -11.46 -10.98
CA LEU A 478 -23.66 -12.21 -11.35
C LEU A 478 -24.87 -11.60 -10.63
N ALA A 479 -25.87 -11.14 -11.36
CA ALA A 479 -27.08 -10.58 -10.76
C ALA A 479 -27.93 -11.63 -10.01
N ARG A 480 -27.75 -12.91 -10.35
CA ARG A 480 -28.45 -14.06 -9.78
C ARG A 480 -27.54 -15.29 -9.79
N ASP A 481 -27.89 -16.31 -9.01
CA ASP A 481 -27.22 -17.60 -9.08
C ASP A 481 -27.26 -18.17 -10.51
N ALA A 482 -26.15 -18.75 -10.97
CA ALA A 482 -26.11 -19.43 -12.25
C ALA A 482 -26.87 -20.76 -12.18
N SER A 483 -27.67 -21.05 -13.21
CA SER A 483 -28.45 -22.29 -13.33
C SER A 483 -27.64 -23.44 -13.94
N SER A 484 -26.45 -23.16 -14.47
CA SER A 484 -25.50 -24.14 -15.00
C SER A 484 -24.09 -23.86 -14.48
N PRO A 485 -23.14 -24.81 -14.62
CA PRO A 485 -21.75 -24.56 -14.28
C PRO A 485 -21.22 -23.29 -14.95
N VAL A 486 -20.67 -22.40 -14.13
CA VAL A 486 -19.86 -21.26 -14.58
C VAL A 486 -18.48 -21.78 -14.96
N THR A 487 -17.96 -21.36 -16.11
CA THR A 487 -16.61 -21.69 -16.55
C THR A 487 -15.80 -20.43 -16.85
N LEU A 488 -14.50 -20.50 -16.59
CA LEU A 488 -13.53 -19.45 -16.89
C LEU A 488 -12.41 -20.05 -17.74
N GLU A 489 -12.18 -19.49 -18.91
CA GLU A 489 -11.16 -19.94 -19.85
C GLU A 489 -10.17 -18.81 -20.12
N ILE A 490 -8.89 -19.15 -20.11
CA ILE A 490 -7.79 -18.28 -20.50
C ILE A 490 -7.29 -18.77 -21.85
N LEU A 491 -7.30 -17.90 -22.85
CA LEU A 491 -6.88 -18.20 -24.21
C LEU A 491 -5.67 -17.33 -24.55
N ASP A 492 -4.68 -17.89 -25.24
CA ASP A 492 -3.58 -17.09 -25.79
C ASP A 492 -4.03 -16.32 -27.05
N ARG A 493 -3.12 -15.51 -27.62
CA ARG A 493 -3.36 -14.72 -28.84
C ARG A 493 -3.85 -15.52 -30.05
N SER A 494 -3.55 -16.83 -30.10
CA SER A 494 -3.95 -17.73 -31.19
C SER A 494 -5.31 -18.39 -30.94
N GLY A 495 -5.93 -18.14 -29.78
CA GLY A 495 -7.15 -18.79 -29.34
C GLY A 495 -6.92 -20.17 -28.71
N ARG A 496 -5.67 -20.57 -28.48
CA ARG A 496 -5.35 -21.83 -27.81
C ARG A 496 -5.69 -21.73 -26.33
N LEU A 497 -6.32 -22.77 -25.81
CA LEU A 497 -6.65 -22.86 -24.39
C LEU A 497 -5.37 -23.00 -23.56
N VAL A 498 -5.14 -22.02 -22.69
CA VAL A 498 -4.05 -21.99 -21.71
C VAL A 498 -4.51 -22.65 -20.42
N ARG A 499 -5.67 -22.24 -19.89
CA ARG A 499 -6.23 -22.81 -18.66
C ARG A 499 -7.74 -22.71 -18.65
N LYS A 500 -8.40 -23.67 -17.99
CA LYS A 500 -9.84 -23.72 -17.80
C LYS A 500 -10.14 -24.02 -16.34
N TYR A 501 -11.16 -23.34 -15.82
CA TYR A 501 -11.71 -23.55 -14.49
C TYR A 501 -13.23 -23.69 -14.59
N SER A 502 -13.80 -24.48 -13.69
CA SER A 502 -15.24 -24.65 -13.53
C SER A 502 -15.66 -24.46 -12.07
N SER A 503 -16.85 -23.90 -11.87
CA SER A 503 -17.52 -23.88 -10.56
C SER A 503 -17.81 -25.28 -9.99
N THR A 504 -17.73 -26.32 -10.82
CA THR A 504 -17.86 -27.72 -10.42
C THR A 504 -16.52 -28.43 -10.23
N ASP A 505 -15.39 -27.73 -10.36
CA ASP A 505 -14.08 -28.35 -10.11
C ASP A 505 -14.00 -28.85 -8.66
N SER A 506 -13.55 -30.09 -8.51
CA SER A 506 -13.33 -30.68 -7.19
C SER A 506 -12.06 -30.11 -6.58
N ILE A 507 -12.14 -29.66 -5.33
CA ILE A 507 -10.95 -29.36 -4.53
C ILE A 507 -10.21 -30.68 -4.28
N PRO A 508 -8.95 -30.83 -4.70
CA PRO A 508 -8.19 -32.05 -4.45
C PRO A 508 -8.16 -32.37 -2.96
N LYS A 509 -8.66 -33.54 -2.56
CA LYS A 509 -8.48 -34.04 -1.19
C LYS A 509 -7.09 -34.66 -1.11
N SER A 510 -6.21 -34.11 -0.28
CA SER A 510 -4.95 -34.79 0.02
C SER A 510 -5.26 -36.14 0.69
N SER A 511 -4.73 -37.23 0.14
CA SER A 511 -4.95 -38.57 0.69
C SER A 511 -4.16 -38.84 1.98
N ASN A 512 -3.16 -38.00 2.28
CA ASN A 512 -2.37 -38.04 3.51
C ASN A 512 -2.36 -36.66 4.17
N PRO A 513 -2.34 -36.56 5.52
CA PRO A 513 -2.09 -35.29 6.17
C PRO A 513 -0.72 -34.75 5.69
N PRO A 514 -0.65 -33.47 5.32
CA PRO A 514 0.62 -32.87 4.92
C PRO A 514 1.64 -32.98 6.06
N GLN A 515 2.92 -33.15 5.73
CA GLN A 515 4.01 -33.20 6.72
C GLN A 515 4.31 -31.82 7.35
N LEU A 516 3.53 -30.81 7.00
CA LEU A 516 3.68 -29.43 7.42
C LEU A 516 2.35 -28.94 8.03
N PRO A 517 2.39 -27.99 8.97
CA PRO A 517 1.18 -27.34 9.45
C PRO A 517 0.36 -26.72 8.30
N SER A 518 -0.95 -26.93 8.31
CA SER A 518 -1.83 -26.53 7.20
C SER A 518 -1.90 -25.02 6.96
N TYR A 519 -1.52 -24.21 7.94
CA TYR A 519 -1.52 -22.75 7.82
C TYR A 519 -0.43 -22.22 6.86
N TRP A 520 0.49 -23.05 6.39
CA TRP A 520 1.43 -22.66 5.32
C TRP A 520 0.80 -22.74 3.93
N MET A 521 -0.23 -23.56 3.76
CA MET A 521 -0.73 -23.97 2.45
C MET A 521 -1.65 -22.91 1.87
N ARG A 522 -1.48 -22.64 0.57
CA ARG A 522 -2.41 -21.81 -0.18
C ARG A 522 -3.80 -22.44 -0.18
N PRO A 523 -4.84 -21.74 0.31
CA PRO A 523 -6.20 -22.22 0.20
C PRO A 523 -6.61 -22.44 -1.26
N PRO A 524 -7.36 -23.51 -1.57
CA PRO A 524 -7.83 -23.75 -2.92
C PRO A 524 -8.83 -22.68 -3.34
N GLN A 525 -8.66 -22.17 -4.55
CA GLN A 525 -9.59 -21.24 -5.17
C GLN A 525 -10.70 -22.00 -5.89
N LYS A 526 -11.94 -21.59 -5.70
CA LYS A 526 -13.11 -22.12 -6.42
C LYS A 526 -13.82 -21.01 -7.17
N LEU A 527 -14.16 -21.26 -8.43
CA LEU A 527 -14.97 -20.34 -9.22
C LEU A 527 -16.41 -20.36 -8.67
N SER A 528 -16.95 -19.20 -8.32
CA SER A 528 -18.31 -19.11 -7.77
C SER A 528 -19.37 -19.11 -8.87
N SER A 529 -20.52 -19.67 -8.56
CA SER A 529 -21.74 -19.61 -9.37
C SER A 529 -22.87 -18.88 -8.66
N SER A 530 -22.63 -18.30 -7.48
CA SER A 530 -23.67 -17.59 -6.72
C SER A 530 -23.86 -16.16 -7.23
N ALA A 531 -24.98 -15.52 -6.90
CA ALA A 531 -25.19 -14.10 -7.09
C ALA A 531 -24.12 -13.27 -6.34
N GLY A 532 -23.83 -12.08 -6.85
CA GLY A 532 -22.89 -11.13 -6.26
C GLY A 532 -21.62 -10.91 -7.08
N ALA A 533 -20.71 -10.12 -6.49
CA ALA A 533 -19.39 -9.82 -7.06
C ALA A 533 -18.36 -10.86 -6.60
N HIS A 534 -17.54 -11.34 -7.54
CA HIS A 534 -16.58 -12.41 -7.33
C HIS A 534 -15.20 -12.01 -7.83
N THR A 535 -14.17 -12.48 -7.14
CA THR A 535 -12.76 -12.37 -7.55
C THR A 535 -12.18 -13.75 -7.74
N PHE A 536 -11.43 -13.94 -8.82
CA PHE A 536 -10.70 -15.16 -9.14
C PHE A 536 -9.32 -14.77 -9.70
N VAL A 537 -8.26 -15.42 -9.23
CA VAL A 537 -6.89 -15.12 -9.65
C VAL A 537 -6.40 -16.24 -10.56
N TRP A 538 -6.07 -15.90 -11.80
CA TRP A 538 -5.26 -16.79 -12.63
C TRP A 538 -3.79 -16.54 -12.29
N ASP A 539 -3.14 -17.53 -11.70
CA ASP A 539 -1.73 -17.49 -11.26
C ASP A 539 -0.71 -17.31 -12.40
N LEU A 540 -1.16 -17.03 -13.63
CA LEU A 540 -0.38 -16.95 -14.87
C LEU A 540 0.29 -18.26 -15.28
N HIS A 541 -0.02 -19.40 -14.66
CA HIS A 541 0.54 -20.68 -15.08
C HIS A 541 -0.44 -21.43 -15.97
N TRP A 542 0.13 -22.20 -16.90
CA TRP A 542 -0.52 -23.34 -17.54
C TRP A 542 -0.93 -24.38 -16.48
N PRO A 543 -1.67 -25.47 -16.83
CA PRO A 543 -2.12 -26.44 -15.84
C PRO A 543 -0.96 -26.96 -14.99
N HIS A 544 -1.19 -27.12 -13.69
CA HIS A 544 -0.13 -27.58 -12.77
C HIS A 544 0.42 -28.93 -13.23
N ALA A 545 1.70 -29.18 -12.98
CA ALA A 545 2.29 -30.48 -13.25
C ALA A 545 1.55 -31.55 -12.45
N GLY A 546 1.24 -32.68 -13.09
CA GLY A 546 0.54 -33.80 -12.46
C GLY A 546 1.47 -34.93 -12.05
N GLY A 547 0.93 -35.95 -11.38
CA GLY A 547 1.66 -37.20 -11.16
C GLY A 547 2.57 -37.18 -9.93
N ALA A 548 3.78 -37.71 -10.07
CA ALA A 548 4.74 -37.84 -8.97
C ALA A 548 5.76 -36.68 -8.96
N GLY A 549 6.40 -36.44 -7.81
CA GLY A 549 7.43 -35.42 -7.63
C GLY A 549 6.94 -34.07 -7.11
N GLN A 550 5.69 -34.00 -6.65
CA GLN A 550 5.14 -32.78 -6.05
C GLN A 550 5.60 -32.59 -4.60
N SER A 551 5.99 -31.37 -4.23
CA SER A 551 6.43 -31.02 -2.87
C SER A 551 6.14 -29.55 -2.56
N TYR A 552 6.14 -29.21 -1.26
CA TYR A 552 6.14 -27.81 -0.84
C TYR A 552 7.58 -27.26 -0.88
N PRO A 553 7.78 -26.03 -1.38
CA PRO A 553 9.11 -25.41 -1.38
C PRO A 553 9.57 -25.11 0.05
N ILE A 554 10.89 -25.03 0.24
CA ILE A 554 11.49 -24.61 1.52
C ILE A 554 11.01 -23.22 1.94
N SER A 555 10.90 -22.28 1.01
CA SER A 555 10.48 -20.90 1.24
C SER A 555 8.95 -20.76 1.21
N ALA A 556 8.34 -21.15 2.33
CA ALA A 556 6.90 -21.02 2.52
C ALA A 556 6.45 -19.56 2.71
N VAL A 557 5.22 -19.27 2.34
CA VAL A 557 4.53 -18.01 2.67
C VAL A 557 3.28 -18.39 3.45
N TYR A 558 3.07 -17.73 4.59
CA TYR A 558 1.91 -17.98 5.45
C TYR A 558 0.60 -17.90 4.64
N MET A 559 -0.20 -18.96 4.69
CA MET A 559 -1.47 -19.12 3.99
C MET A 559 -1.40 -18.93 2.46
N ASP A 560 -0.23 -19.04 1.84
CA ASP A 560 -0.07 -18.82 0.39
C ASP A 560 0.98 -19.72 -0.29
N THR A 561 1.41 -20.82 0.33
CA THR A 561 2.38 -21.74 -0.29
C THR A 561 1.69 -22.75 -1.21
N PRO A 562 1.93 -22.72 -2.54
CA PRO A 562 1.42 -23.73 -3.44
C PRO A 562 2.27 -25.01 -3.40
N LEU A 563 1.73 -26.08 -3.99
CA LEU A 563 2.46 -27.32 -4.22
C LEU A 563 3.21 -27.21 -5.57
N ASN A 564 4.52 -27.43 -5.55
CA ASN A 564 5.40 -27.37 -6.72
C ASN A 564 5.62 -28.76 -7.34
N PRO A 565 6.08 -28.83 -8.60
CA PRO A 565 6.17 -27.71 -9.54
C PRO A 565 4.78 -27.28 -10.02
N LEU A 566 4.63 -25.97 -10.25
CA LEU A 566 3.46 -25.43 -10.93
C LEU A 566 3.47 -25.82 -12.42
N GLY A 567 2.58 -25.23 -13.22
CA GLY A 567 2.67 -25.35 -14.67
C GLY A 567 3.73 -24.40 -15.24
N PRO A 568 4.01 -24.44 -16.55
CA PRO A 568 4.80 -23.41 -17.20
C PRO A 568 4.20 -22.02 -17.00
N VAL A 569 5.02 -20.99 -16.75
CA VAL A 569 4.51 -19.62 -16.66
C VAL A 569 4.15 -19.10 -18.06
N ALA A 570 3.01 -18.45 -18.18
CA ALA A 570 2.55 -17.82 -19.41
C ALA A 570 3.57 -16.77 -19.91
N LEU A 571 3.81 -16.75 -21.22
CA LEU A 571 4.69 -15.76 -21.85
C LEU A 571 4.06 -14.36 -21.80
N PRO A 572 4.85 -13.27 -21.76
CA PRO A 572 4.34 -11.92 -21.99
C PRO A 572 3.60 -11.84 -23.34
N GLY A 573 2.46 -11.16 -23.36
CA GLY A 573 1.62 -11.03 -24.55
C GLY A 573 0.15 -10.78 -24.25
N GLU A 574 -0.66 -10.87 -25.29
CA GLU A 574 -2.11 -10.70 -25.23
C GLU A 574 -2.82 -12.04 -25.01
N TYR A 575 -3.76 -12.04 -24.06
CA TYR A 575 -4.62 -13.15 -23.70
C TYR A 575 -6.07 -12.70 -23.74
N THR A 576 -6.99 -13.67 -23.83
CA THR A 576 -8.42 -13.45 -23.65
C THR A 576 -8.90 -14.21 -22.44
N VAL A 577 -9.55 -13.50 -21.51
CA VAL A 577 -10.32 -14.10 -20.42
C VAL A 577 -11.75 -14.27 -20.89
N ARG A 578 -12.26 -15.49 -20.88
CA ARG A 578 -13.63 -15.82 -21.30
C ARG A 578 -14.39 -16.46 -20.14
N LEU A 579 -15.41 -15.77 -19.65
CA LEU A 579 -16.36 -16.28 -18.64
C LEU A 579 -17.61 -16.78 -19.35
N THR A 580 -18.03 -18.02 -19.10
CA THR A 580 -19.29 -18.55 -19.61
C THR A 580 -20.25 -18.84 -18.46
N VAL A 581 -21.46 -18.26 -18.55
CA VAL A 581 -22.53 -18.37 -17.56
C VAL A 581 -23.82 -18.72 -18.28
N ASN A 582 -24.53 -19.78 -17.87
CA ASN A 582 -25.79 -20.20 -18.48
C ASN A 582 -25.73 -20.32 -20.01
N GLY A 583 -24.60 -20.82 -20.53
CA GLY A 583 -24.35 -21.00 -21.97
C GLY A 583 -23.95 -19.73 -22.74
N ARG A 584 -23.89 -18.56 -22.11
CA ARG A 584 -23.46 -17.30 -22.72
C ARG A 584 -22.03 -16.95 -22.33
N SER A 585 -21.19 -16.63 -23.31
CA SER A 585 -19.79 -16.25 -23.08
C SER A 585 -19.59 -14.73 -23.09
N HIS A 586 -18.79 -14.25 -22.15
CA HIS A 586 -18.33 -12.87 -22.00
C HIS A 586 -16.81 -12.88 -22.04
N SER A 587 -16.21 -12.06 -22.90
CA SER A 587 -14.76 -12.04 -23.09
C SER A 587 -14.18 -10.67 -22.81
N GLN A 588 -13.00 -10.64 -22.20
CA GLN A 588 -12.21 -9.43 -21.98
C GLN A 588 -10.73 -9.68 -22.34
N PRO A 589 -10.03 -8.69 -22.91
CA PRO A 589 -8.60 -8.79 -23.15
C PRO A 589 -7.82 -8.71 -21.84
N LEU A 590 -6.70 -9.42 -21.76
CA LEU A 590 -5.73 -9.38 -20.68
C LEU A 590 -4.32 -9.28 -21.27
N THR A 591 -3.61 -8.20 -20.95
CA THR A 591 -2.21 -8.03 -21.33
C THR A 591 -1.31 -8.50 -20.18
N VAL A 592 -0.36 -9.39 -20.49
CA VAL A 592 0.71 -9.80 -19.57
C VAL A 592 2.03 -9.16 -20.03
N LYS A 593 2.70 -8.41 -19.15
CA LYS A 593 4.02 -7.82 -19.41
C LYS A 593 5.11 -8.52 -18.63
N MET A 594 6.33 -8.49 -19.15
CA MET A 594 7.51 -8.96 -18.42
C MET A 594 7.80 -8.05 -17.23
N ASP A 595 8.29 -8.62 -16.11
CA ASP A 595 8.96 -7.84 -15.05
C ASP A 595 10.07 -7.00 -15.72
N PRO A 596 10.01 -5.66 -15.68
CA PRO A 596 10.99 -4.81 -16.38
C PRO A 596 12.40 -4.92 -15.79
N ARG A 597 12.56 -5.56 -14.63
CA ARG A 597 13.86 -5.86 -14.01
C ARG A 597 14.51 -7.13 -14.56
N ALA A 598 13.77 -7.95 -15.31
CA ALA A 598 14.29 -9.19 -15.88
C ALA A 598 15.22 -8.91 -17.08
N THR A 599 16.29 -9.70 -17.18
CA THR A 599 17.34 -9.52 -18.20
C THR A 599 17.32 -10.57 -19.32
N ILE A 600 16.47 -11.60 -19.20
CA ILE A 600 16.33 -12.66 -20.21
C ILE A 600 15.83 -12.10 -21.55
N SER A 601 16.41 -12.58 -22.64
CA SER A 601 15.96 -12.23 -23.99
C SER A 601 14.61 -12.87 -24.32
N ALA A 602 13.86 -12.29 -25.26
CA ALA A 602 12.60 -12.90 -25.73
C ALA A 602 12.79 -14.31 -26.30
N ALA A 603 13.91 -14.57 -27.00
CA ALA A 603 14.24 -15.89 -27.54
C ALA A 603 14.60 -16.89 -26.44
N GLY A 604 15.34 -16.43 -25.43
CA GLY A 604 15.66 -17.19 -24.22
C GLY A 604 14.41 -17.61 -23.46
N LEU A 605 13.51 -16.66 -23.23
CA LEU A 605 12.23 -16.87 -22.57
C LEU A 605 11.32 -17.84 -23.34
N GLN A 606 11.30 -17.73 -24.68
CA GLN A 606 10.59 -18.70 -25.52
C GLN A 606 11.18 -20.11 -25.38
N THR A 607 12.51 -20.24 -25.38
CA THR A 607 13.19 -21.53 -25.22
C THR A 607 12.89 -22.16 -23.85
N GLN A 608 12.94 -21.35 -22.79
CA GLN A 608 12.57 -21.75 -21.44
C GLN A 608 11.12 -22.24 -21.39
N PHE A 609 10.18 -21.49 -21.97
CA PHE A 609 8.78 -21.88 -22.04
C PHE A 609 8.57 -23.19 -22.81
N ASP A 610 9.19 -23.34 -23.99
CA ASP A 610 9.02 -24.53 -24.82
C ASP A 610 9.52 -25.80 -24.13
N LEU A 611 10.63 -25.71 -23.38
CA LEU A 611 11.15 -26.81 -22.57
C LEU A 611 10.23 -27.11 -21.38
N SER A 612 9.79 -26.07 -20.67
CA SER A 612 8.88 -26.19 -19.53
C SER A 612 7.56 -26.84 -19.95
N TYR A 613 7.00 -26.39 -21.08
CA TYR A 613 5.79 -26.96 -21.64
C TYR A 613 5.94 -28.45 -21.99
N LYS A 614 7.07 -28.85 -22.60
CA LYS A 614 7.36 -30.26 -22.90
C LYS A 614 7.45 -31.10 -21.62
N MET A 615 8.11 -30.60 -20.57
CA MET A 615 8.20 -31.31 -19.30
C MET A 615 6.83 -31.44 -18.64
N ALA A 616 6.06 -30.36 -18.58
CA ALA A 616 4.71 -30.36 -18.04
C ALA A 616 3.80 -31.32 -18.81
N GLU A 617 3.88 -31.34 -20.15
CA GLU A 617 3.10 -32.26 -20.99
C GLU A 617 3.37 -33.73 -20.66
N ILE A 618 4.62 -34.10 -20.41
CA ILE A 618 4.99 -35.45 -19.96
C ILE A 618 4.28 -35.76 -18.63
N THR A 619 4.33 -34.84 -17.66
CA THR A 619 3.68 -35.05 -16.36
C THR A 619 2.16 -35.22 -16.49
N TRP A 620 1.49 -34.41 -17.33
CA TRP A 620 0.05 -34.51 -17.56
C TRP A 620 -0.34 -35.85 -18.19
N LYS A 621 0.45 -36.35 -19.16
CA LYS A 621 0.20 -37.64 -19.83
C LYS A 621 0.44 -38.83 -18.89
N LEU A 622 1.40 -38.74 -17.98
CA LEU A 622 1.74 -39.80 -17.05
C LEU A 622 0.83 -39.86 -15.81
N ALA A 623 0.35 -38.72 -15.32
CA ALA A 623 -0.46 -38.62 -14.11
C ALA A 623 -1.64 -39.60 -14.02
N PRO A 624 -2.56 -39.69 -15.02
CA PRO A 624 -3.69 -40.62 -14.93
C PRO A 624 -3.27 -42.10 -14.95
N ARG A 625 -2.19 -42.44 -15.68
CA ARG A 625 -1.64 -43.81 -15.70
C ARG A 625 -1.06 -44.20 -14.35
N ILE A 626 -0.26 -43.31 -13.75
CA ILE A 626 0.30 -43.50 -12.40
C ILE A 626 -0.83 -43.68 -11.38
N ALA A 627 -1.87 -42.83 -11.44
CA ALA A 627 -3.01 -42.92 -10.54
C ALA A 627 -3.75 -44.27 -10.66
N GLY A 628 -3.97 -44.77 -11.87
CA GLY A 628 -4.60 -46.08 -12.11
C GLY A 628 -3.80 -47.26 -11.55
N LEU A 629 -2.46 -47.20 -11.67
CA LEU A 629 -1.56 -48.25 -11.19
C LEU A 629 -1.31 -48.23 -9.68
N ARG A 630 -1.62 -47.11 -8.99
CA ARG A 630 -1.33 -46.91 -7.56
C ARG A 630 -2.03 -47.91 -6.62
N SER A 631 -3.15 -48.48 -7.06
CA SER A 631 -3.94 -49.44 -6.29
C SER A 631 -3.47 -50.90 -6.45
N VAL A 632 -2.52 -51.17 -7.35
CA VAL A 632 -2.05 -52.53 -7.67
C VAL A 632 -0.94 -52.93 -6.70
N THR A 633 -1.11 -54.07 -6.00
CA THR A 633 -0.12 -54.59 -5.03
C THR A 633 0.30 -56.01 -5.40
N PRO A 634 1.61 -56.30 -5.58
CA PRO A 634 2.73 -55.35 -5.52
C PRO A 634 2.74 -54.37 -6.70
N ALA A 635 3.32 -53.18 -6.50
CA ALA A 635 3.38 -52.16 -7.54
C ALA A 635 4.14 -52.67 -8.77
N PRO A 636 3.54 -52.62 -9.99
CA PRO A 636 4.18 -53.09 -11.22
C PRO A 636 5.48 -52.35 -11.54
N GLU A 637 6.36 -52.97 -12.33
CA GLU A 637 7.56 -52.30 -12.85
C GLU A 637 7.22 -51.04 -13.65
N GLU A 638 6.13 -51.09 -14.44
CA GLU A 638 5.58 -49.94 -15.15
C GLU A 638 5.31 -48.76 -14.19
N PHE A 639 4.69 -49.01 -13.03
CA PHE A 639 4.42 -47.96 -12.06
C PHE A 639 5.69 -47.23 -11.61
N ARG A 640 6.77 -47.98 -11.35
CA ARG A 640 8.06 -47.40 -10.94
C ARG A 640 8.67 -46.57 -12.07
N THR A 641 8.64 -47.07 -13.30
CA THR A 641 9.19 -46.38 -14.48
C THR A 641 8.44 -45.08 -14.77
N LEU A 642 7.10 -45.10 -14.79
CA LEU A 642 6.29 -43.91 -15.03
C LEU A 642 6.45 -42.88 -13.90
N THR A 643 6.51 -43.34 -12.65
CA THR A 643 6.74 -42.47 -11.48
C THR A 643 8.10 -41.78 -11.53
N ARG A 644 9.16 -42.52 -11.90
CA ARG A 644 10.51 -41.96 -12.10
C ARG A 644 10.50 -40.88 -13.19
N LEU A 645 9.98 -41.19 -14.38
CA LEU A 645 9.93 -40.24 -15.50
C LEU A 645 9.11 -39.00 -15.18
N SER A 646 7.96 -39.16 -14.51
CA SER A 646 7.14 -38.05 -14.03
C SER A 646 7.91 -37.17 -13.05
N SER A 647 8.64 -37.77 -12.11
CA SER A 647 9.43 -37.03 -11.11
C SER A 647 10.62 -36.29 -11.74
N GLU A 648 11.29 -36.90 -12.73
CA GLU A 648 12.38 -36.26 -13.46
C GLU A 648 11.89 -35.10 -14.32
N ALA A 649 10.77 -35.27 -15.03
CA ALA A 649 10.15 -34.18 -15.79
C ALA A 649 9.71 -33.03 -14.86
N ALA A 650 9.10 -33.36 -13.72
CA ALA A 650 8.73 -32.38 -12.68
C ALA A 650 9.95 -31.61 -12.14
N ALA A 651 11.05 -32.31 -11.81
CA ALA A 651 12.27 -31.66 -11.33
C ALA A 651 12.89 -30.71 -12.36
N ILE A 652 12.91 -31.09 -13.64
CA ILE A 652 13.42 -30.21 -14.72
C ILE A 652 12.50 -29.02 -14.92
N LEU A 653 11.18 -29.20 -14.82
CA LEU A 653 10.21 -28.11 -14.87
C LEU A 653 10.44 -27.11 -13.73
N ASP A 654 10.64 -27.59 -12.51
CA ASP A 654 10.92 -26.72 -11.35
C ASP A 654 12.19 -25.89 -11.60
N ILE A 655 13.30 -26.53 -12.02
CA ILE A 655 14.56 -25.85 -12.38
C ILE A 655 14.35 -24.77 -13.45
N LEU A 656 13.53 -25.06 -14.47
CA LEU A 656 13.23 -24.10 -15.52
C LEU A 656 12.36 -22.94 -15.03
N GLU A 657 11.58 -23.11 -13.97
CA GLU A 657 10.65 -22.10 -13.45
C GLU A 657 11.15 -21.36 -12.19
N GLU A 658 12.37 -21.66 -11.72
CA GLU A 658 13.00 -20.97 -10.58
C GLU A 658 13.39 -19.52 -10.88
N ALA A 659 13.77 -19.22 -12.13
CA ALA A 659 14.28 -17.91 -12.51
C ALA A 659 13.91 -17.54 -13.95
N ASP A 660 13.95 -16.25 -14.28
CA ASP A 660 13.85 -15.76 -15.66
C ASP A 660 15.26 -15.64 -16.26
N MET A 661 15.83 -16.78 -16.62
CA MET A 661 17.19 -16.91 -17.16
C MET A 661 17.24 -17.91 -18.32
N ASP A 662 18.21 -17.76 -19.20
CA ASP A 662 18.43 -18.73 -20.29
C ASP A 662 18.67 -20.13 -19.71
N PRO A 663 17.97 -21.18 -20.20
CA PRO A 663 18.21 -22.54 -19.75
C PRO A 663 19.66 -22.96 -19.97
N THR A 664 20.28 -23.58 -18.96
CA THR A 664 21.66 -24.07 -19.10
C THR A 664 21.74 -25.19 -20.14
N SER A 665 22.91 -25.36 -20.76
CA SER A 665 23.16 -26.45 -21.70
C SER A 665 22.90 -27.84 -21.09
N GLN A 666 23.16 -28.00 -19.79
CA GLN A 666 22.90 -29.24 -19.05
C GLN A 666 21.39 -29.49 -18.89
N THR A 667 20.63 -28.46 -18.51
CA THR A 667 19.17 -28.53 -18.40
C THR A 667 18.53 -28.90 -19.74
N ILE A 668 18.98 -28.26 -20.84
CA ILE A 668 18.51 -28.54 -22.20
C ILE A 668 18.79 -30.00 -22.59
N ALA A 669 20.03 -30.46 -22.37
CA ALA A 669 20.44 -31.83 -22.72
C ALA A 669 19.63 -32.87 -21.92
N ARG A 670 19.38 -32.61 -20.64
CA ARG A 670 18.61 -33.51 -19.78
C ARG A 670 17.13 -33.53 -20.16
N ALA A 671 16.52 -32.38 -20.43
CA ALA A 671 15.14 -32.31 -20.93
C ALA A 671 14.97 -33.12 -22.24
N ALA A 672 15.92 -32.99 -23.17
CA ALA A 672 15.91 -33.76 -24.41
C ALA A 672 16.02 -35.27 -24.17
N GLN A 673 16.79 -35.71 -23.18
CA GLN A 673 16.86 -37.11 -22.79
C GLN A 673 15.54 -37.63 -22.23
N VAL A 674 14.91 -36.88 -21.31
CA VAL A 674 13.61 -37.26 -20.73
C VAL A 674 12.53 -37.37 -21.80
N VAL A 675 12.51 -36.48 -22.79
CA VAL A 675 11.59 -36.59 -23.95
C VAL A 675 11.82 -37.87 -24.74
N ARG A 676 13.08 -38.28 -24.96
CA ARG A 676 13.39 -39.55 -25.65
C ARG A 676 12.95 -40.76 -24.84
N GLU A 677 13.24 -40.79 -23.54
CA GLU A 677 12.84 -41.88 -22.64
C GLU A 677 11.31 -42.01 -22.55
N PHE A 678 10.60 -40.89 -22.45
CA PHE A 678 9.14 -40.86 -22.49
C PHE A 678 8.59 -41.43 -23.80
N SER A 679 9.17 -41.03 -24.94
CA SER A 679 8.73 -41.51 -26.26
C SER A 679 8.95 -43.01 -26.45
N VAL A 680 9.99 -43.58 -25.84
CA VAL A 680 10.24 -45.04 -25.85
C VAL A 680 9.27 -45.75 -24.93
N THR A 681 9.00 -45.21 -23.74
CA THR A 681 8.12 -45.83 -22.73
C THR A 681 6.65 -45.84 -23.15
N MET A 682 6.24 -44.89 -23.99
CA MET A 682 4.85 -44.77 -24.46
C MET A 682 4.56 -45.53 -25.76
N LYS A 683 5.58 -46.11 -26.40
CA LYS A 683 5.44 -47.06 -27.51
C LYS A 683 5.28 -48.46 -26.96
#